data_AF-A0A848N7L5-F1
#
_entry.id   AF-A0A848N7L5-F1
#
_cell.length_a   1.000
_cell.length_b   1.000
_cell.length_c   1.000
_cell.angle_alpha   90.00
_cell.angle_beta   90.00
_cell.angle_gamma   90.00
#
_symmetry.space_group_name_H-M   'P 1'
#
loop_
_entity.id
_entity.type
_entity.pdbx_description
1 polymer ?
#
loop_
_entity_poly.entity_id
_entity_poly.type
_entity_poly.pdbx_seq_one_letter_code
_entity_poly.pdbx_strand_id
1 'polypeptide(L)'
;MSNFDTIKNDILGRLRNNSFEKCFLVRNIFSRFAIYIISNNEINKFKEEIIKEFQNSIDTIERISLEKDSFIVNDLEKTSQLIEGTYNVYFSERHIENTNWFINEKYNLNTPVTSFYSFKGGVGRTTATVLSALLLARQGKKVMIVDFDLEAPGLASIFANRSDNAEELLSVNGFVDFLIDYEFHKRDFAKINLDDYYFRINEQALVGSNGGELLIIPAITTSSENSSNYISKLSKANIRFGFGNNYAPDIFLQAMEDKLKPDHILIDTRTGINDVGGLVFNRYAQNIFLLFYGNQQNMFGLESILPELKKLNRKGIKFYLVNSPVPVDDKLKEEEIGFFVEKSYEIFINHFYDKNTFPSQNDETADHYPINIPYNQNAILLNSNKKLSSLIDSTVNPYQEIVNLIVNNSNNEIEPNQISPTTNKNLLNSIIGIQTGTSENEFVTELDLKLKFYPRKDYKYIFEKDKFLILGEKGVGKTALFSVLSHQKYAEALAKYCSINSQEVENTKWIIGFEKDNTNFPDKTNFESLKDFSLTEFRNYWVILLIRNLEENFFKEFDYIEIIENIIKSTVINLKNIAKEENIGEKLMQILYAVNKRLQIKNQFFIIVYDHLDAGLPVENDVRGKMVSSLVSFYYENINRLSNLKSKIFLRNDIFTREVKDVTDKVKILNYSQKIEWEYDQLLNVVWKRIYEQNKDSILFSDFKSKFEEDDILGSIPNLSSLEEHTLILDQIFGKNMGGNNKAYPYNWIRIHIEDTNNKIHPRTLIKLFSESANLELQEKDNPKDRLIRSKNIEKALEENVSPAQVQELREEYPELQNVFDNLYNTVPDGRSPMNEKDLENALEKLEENSNEIVVKLSDIGVLKEYKAYSKTKTNNEDKRFHIPDLYLYGLKFKRKGTR
;
A
#
# COMPACT_ATOMS: atom_id res chain seq x y z
N MET A 1 -33.64 33.23 30.51
CA MET A 1 -33.69 31.82 30.10
C MET A 1 -33.29 31.00 31.30
N SER A 2 -34.22 30.27 31.91
CA SER A 2 -33.90 29.27 32.91
C SER A 2 -32.93 28.25 32.30
N ASN A 3 -31.83 27.96 32.99
CA ASN A 3 -30.90 26.93 32.55
C ASN A 3 -31.64 25.59 32.50
N PHE A 4 -31.49 24.84 31.40
CA PHE A 4 -32.11 23.54 31.19
C PHE A 4 -31.92 22.61 32.39
N ASP A 5 -30.71 22.60 32.95
CA ASP A 5 -30.38 21.75 34.10
C ASP A 5 -31.11 22.18 35.37
N THR A 6 -31.41 23.47 35.53
CA THR A 6 -32.21 23.97 36.65
C THR A 6 -33.64 23.44 36.55
N ILE A 7 -34.29 23.58 35.38
CA ILE A 7 -35.65 23.08 35.17
C ILE A 7 -35.71 21.55 35.34
N LYS A 8 -34.73 20.84 34.77
CA LYS A 8 -34.60 19.38 34.93
C LYS A 8 -34.56 19.00 36.42
N ASN A 9 -33.69 19.65 37.20
CA ASN A 9 -33.52 19.37 38.61
C ASN A 9 -34.76 19.73 39.43
N ASP A 10 -35.46 20.82 39.09
CA ASP A 10 -36.71 21.22 39.75
C ASP A 10 -37.83 20.19 39.48
N ILE A 11 -37.99 19.74 38.24
CA ILE A 11 -38.95 18.69 37.87
C ILE A 11 -38.60 17.36 38.57
N LEU A 12 -37.31 16.98 38.58
CA LEU A 12 -36.85 15.79 39.29
C LEU A 12 -37.11 15.90 40.80
N GLY A 13 -36.95 17.08 41.39
CA GLY A 13 -37.29 17.36 42.79
C GLY A 13 -38.77 17.11 43.09
N ARG A 14 -39.68 17.50 42.18
CA ARG A 14 -41.11 17.21 42.29
C ARG A 14 -41.42 15.73 42.13
N LEU A 15 -40.80 15.05 41.17
CA LEU A 15 -41.00 13.61 40.94
C LEU A 15 -40.53 12.76 42.13
N ARG A 16 -39.42 13.14 42.77
CA ARG A 16 -38.88 12.48 43.97
C ARG A 16 -39.83 12.49 45.17
N ASN A 17 -40.68 13.51 45.29
CA ASN A 17 -41.57 13.71 46.44
C ASN A 17 -42.95 13.05 46.27
N ASN A 18 -43.15 12.23 45.23
CA ASN A 18 -44.43 11.59 44.93
C ASN A 18 -44.39 10.06 45.11
N SER A 19 -45.55 9.47 45.39
CA SER A 19 -45.75 8.03 45.61
C SER A 19 -46.15 7.27 44.33
N PHE A 20 -45.44 7.51 43.22
CA PHE A 20 -45.67 6.81 41.96
C PHE A 20 -44.90 5.48 41.90
N GLU A 21 -45.36 4.52 41.08
CA GLU A 21 -44.68 3.22 40.94
C GLU A 21 -43.41 3.35 40.09
N LYS A 22 -43.52 4.00 38.92
CA LYS A 22 -42.39 4.41 38.07
C LYS A 22 -42.71 5.74 37.38
N CYS A 23 -41.69 6.57 37.22
CA CYS A 23 -41.76 7.81 36.45
C CYS A 23 -40.62 7.89 35.45
N PHE A 24 -40.93 8.22 34.21
CA PHE A 24 -39.95 8.49 33.17
C PHE A 24 -40.04 9.96 32.79
N LEU A 25 -38.93 10.68 33.01
CA LEU A 25 -38.74 12.04 32.52
C LEU A 25 -37.93 11.97 31.23
N VAL A 26 -38.55 12.32 30.11
CA VAL A 26 -37.96 12.24 28.78
C VAL A 26 -37.80 13.64 28.22
N ARG A 27 -36.59 14.07 27.90
CA ARG A 27 -36.39 15.29 27.11
C ARG A 27 -36.55 14.95 25.64
N ASN A 28 -37.50 15.58 24.95
CA ASN A 28 -37.71 15.39 23.52
C ASN A 28 -36.68 16.18 22.67
N ILE A 29 -36.69 15.95 21.35
CA ILE A 29 -35.81 16.62 20.39
C ILE A 29 -36.00 18.15 20.32
N PHE A 30 -37.13 18.66 20.81
CA PHE A 30 -37.44 20.09 20.91
C PHE A 30 -37.03 20.68 22.27
N SER A 31 -36.26 19.94 23.07
CA SER A 31 -35.82 20.32 24.41
C SER A 31 -36.94 20.57 25.42
N ARG A 32 -38.10 19.95 25.25
CA ARG A 32 -39.20 19.94 26.22
C ARG A 32 -39.28 18.60 26.94
N PHE A 33 -39.83 18.59 28.14
CA PHE A 33 -39.95 17.40 28.98
C PHE A 33 -41.31 16.73 28.82
N ALA A 34 -41.30 15.44 28.48
CA ALA A 34 -42.42 14.54 28.60
C ALA A 34 -42.30 13.73 29.90
N ILE A 35 -43.38 13.60 30.64
CA ILE A 35 -43.42 12.83 31.90
C ILE A 35 -44.41 11.68 31.74
N TYR A 36 -43.90 10.45 31.77
CA TYR A 36 -44.71 9.24 31.76
C TYR A 36 -44.75 8.62 33.15
N ILE A 37 -45.95 8.38 33.68
CA ILE A 37 -46.17 7.93 35.05
C ILE A 37 -46.91 6.60 35.05
N ILE A 38 -46.33 5.60 35.72
CA ILE A 38 -47.00 4.36 36.09
C ILE A 38 -47.48 4.52 37.54
N SER A 39 -48.79 4.49 37.75
CA SER A 39 -49.41 4.66 39.05
C SER A 39 -50.82 4.07 39.07
N ASN A 40 -51.26 3.61 40.23
CA ASN A 40 -52.64 3.21 40.49
C ASN A 40 -53.56 4.42 40.79
N ASN A 41 -53.00 5.55 41.22
CA ASN A 41 -53.73 6.77 41.58
C ASN A 41 -53.93 7.71 40.37
N GLU A 42 -54.92 8.59 40.45
CA GLU A 42 -55.08 9.67 39.46
C GLU A 42 -53.93 10.68 39.53
N ILE A 43 -53.50 11.19 38.37
CA ILE A 43 -52.40 12.16 38.24
C ILE A 43 -52.88 13.57 37.90
N ASN A 44 -54.19 13.83 37.84
CA ASN A 44 -54.76 15.09 37.35
C ASN A 44 -54.25 16.32 38.13
N LYS A 45 -54.28 16.24 39.46
CA LYS A 45 -53.78 17.31 40.34
C LYS A 45 -52.28 17.57 40.14
N PHE A 46 -51.47 16.51 40.07
CA PHE A 46 -50.03 16.63 39.82
C PHE A 46 -49.76 17.23 38.43
N LYS A 47 -50.50 16.79 37.41
CA LYS A 47 -50.40 17.30 36.05
C LYS A 47 -50.70 18.80 35.98
N GLU A 48 -51.74 19.26 36.65
CA GLU A 48 -52.07 20.69 36.73
C GLU A 48 -50.98 21.51 37.46
N GLU A 49 -50.45 20.99 38.58
CA GLU A 49 -49.37 21.65 39.33
C GLU A 49 -48.09 21.80 38.49
N ILE A 50 -47.64 20.73 37.84
CA ILE A 50 -46.44 20.73 37.00
C ILE A 50 -46.62 21.62 35.77
N ILE A 51 -47.77 21.55 35.08
CA ILE A 51 -48.02 22.40 33.90
C ILE A 51 -48.04 23.88 34.31
N LYS A 52 -48.64 24.21 35.45
CA LYS A 52 -48.69 25.60 35.94
C LYS A 52 -47.32 26.15 36.30
N GLU A 53 -46.47 25.32 36.90
CA GLU A 53 -45.12 25.69 37.36
C GLU A 53 -44.11 25.78 36.20
N PHE A 54 -44.11 24.81 35.27
CA PHE A 54 -43.07 24.67 34.25
C PHE A 54 -43.50 25.04 32.82
N GLN A 55 -44.81 25.24 32.59
CA GLN A 55 -45.45 25.75 31.37
C GLN A 55 -44.79 25.27 30.07
N ASN A 56 -44.08 26.17 29.36
CA ASN A 56 -43.49 25.95 28.05
C ASN A 56 -42.38 24.89 28.02
N SER A 57 -41.93 24.44 29.20
CA SER A 57 -40.89 23.42 29.33
C SER A 57 -41.46 22.00 29.29
N ILE A 58 -42.78 21.83 29.45
CA ILE A 58 -43.44 20.52 29.45
C ILE A 58 -44.12 20.29 28.10
N ASP A 59 -43.90 19.11 27.53
CA ASP A 59 -44.54 18.67 26.28
C ASP A 59 -45.79 17.85 26.56
N THR A 60 -45.65 16.78 27.34
CA THR A 60 -46.77 15.94 27.75
C THR A 60 -46.58 15.40 29.18
N ILE A 61 -47.69 15.10 29.84
CA ILE A 61 -47.74 14.35 31.09
C ILE A 61 -48.83 13.31 30.94
N GLU A 62 -48.43 12.04 30.92
CA GLU A 62 -49.31 10.91 30.62
C GLU A 62 -49.19 9.80 31.65
N ARG A 63 -50.34 9.22 31.99
CA ARG A 63 -50.41 7.99 32.77
C ARG A 63 -50.42 6.83 31.80
N ILE A 64 -49.45 5.93 31.93
CA ILE A 64 -49.30 4.74 31.09
C ILE A 64 -49.47 3.46 31.92
N SER A 65 -49.93 2.39 31.28
CA SER A 65 -50.18 1.08 31.90
C SER A 65 -49.17 0.05 31.40
N LEU A 66 -48.64 -0.77 32.32
CA LEU A 66 -47.73 -1.88 32.00
C LEU A 66 -48.31 -2.85 30.96
N GLU A 67 -49.62 -3.11 30.98
CA GLU A 67 -50.27 -4.08 30.10
C GLU A 67 -50.68 -3.47 28.76
N LYS A 68 -51.33 -2.28 28.77
CA LYS A 68 -51.88 -1.66 27.56
C LYS A 68 -50.82 -0.93 26.73
N ASP A 69 -49.81 -0.38 27.39
CA ASP A 69 -48.77 0.45 26.76
C ASP A 69 -47.40 -0.25 26.77
N SER A 70 -47.40 -1.60 26.78
CA SER A 70 -46.20 -2.42 26.92
C SER A 70 -45.08 -2.08 25.94
N PHE A 71 -45.42 -1.65 24.71
CA PHE A 71 -44.44 -1.16 23.74
C PHE A 71 -43.70 0.10 24.21
N ILE A 72 -44.45 1.10 24.70
CA ILE A 72 -43.90 2.38 25.18
C ILE A 72 -43.10 2.14 26.46
N VAL A 73 -43.63 1.33 27.38
CA VAL A 73 -42.93 0.96 28.63
C VAL A 73 -41.60 0.28 28.33
N ASN A 74 -41.58 -0.72 27.45
CA ASN A 74 -40.36 -1.42 27.09
C ASN A 74 -39.32 -0.50 26.45
N ASP A 75 -39.73 0.44 25.59
CA ASP A 75 -38.82 1.43 25.01
C ASP A 75 -38.26 2.38 26.07
N LEU A 76 -39.11 2.91 26.97
CA LEU A 76 -38.70 3.79 28.06
C LEU A 76 -37.75 3.10 29.03
N GLU A 77 -37.99 1.84 29.38
CA GLU A 77 -37.11 1.06 30.25
C GLU A 77 -35.75 0.76 29.61
N LYS A 78 -35.70 0.56 28.29
CA LYS A 78 -34.45 0.35 27.56
C LYS A 78 -33.62 1.63 27.39
N THR A 79 -34.29 2.77 27.23
CA THR A 79 -33.65 4.05 26.85
C THR A 79 -33.39 4.98 28.02
N SER A 80 -33.99 4.73 29.19
CA SER A 80 -33.89 5.61 30.37
C SER A 80 -33.00 5.04 31.45
N GLN A 81 -32.25 5.90 32.12
CA GLN A 81 -31.40 5.54 33.26
C GLN A 81 -32.06 5.94 34.57
N LEU A 82 -31.94 5.10 35.60
CA LEU A 82 -32.40 5.40 36.95
C LEU A 82 -31.58 6.57 37.51
N ILE A 83 -32.26 7.60 38.01
CA ILE A 83 -31.60 8.75 38.63
C ILE A 83 -31.01 8.35 39.98
N GLU A 84 -29.73 8.66 40.17
CA GLU A 84 -29.00 8.39 41.41
C GLU A 84 -29.72 9.01 42.63
N GLY A 85 -29.88 8.21 43.68
CA GLY A 85 -30.63 8.58 44.88
C GLY A 85 -32.16 8.45 44.78
N THR A 86 -32.69 7.80 43.73
CA THR A 86 -34.13 7.50 43.59
C THR A 86 -34.37 6.01 43.32
N TYR A 87 -35.56 5.51 43.63
CA TYR A 87 -35.92 4.10 43.43
C TYR A 87 -36.80 3.86 42.19
N ASN A 88 -37.42 4.91 41.67
CA ASN A 88 -38.51 4.82 40.68
C ASN A 88 -38.51 5.95 39.64
N VAL A 89 -37.51 6.84 39.64
CA VAL A 89 -37.45 7.97 38.70
C VAL A 89 -36.34 7.73 37.68
N TYR A 90 -36.74 7.66 36.42
CA TYR A 90 -35.88 7.41 35.28
C TYR A 90 -35.80 8.65 34.40
N PHE A 91 -34.65 8.87 33.78
CA PHE A 91 -34.42 9.98 32.87
C PHE A 91 -33.80 9.50 31.56
N SER A 92 -34.25 10.09 30.45
CA SER A 92 -33.65 9.91 29.13
C SER A 92 -33.65 11.23 28.35
N GLU A 93 -32.69 11.37 27.44
CA GLU A 93 -32.71 12.40 26.41
C GLU A 93 -32.94 11.75 25.05
N ARG A 94 -33.84 12.34 24.25
CA ARG A 94 -34.08 11.94 22.87
C ARG A 94 -33.33 12.89 21.95
N HIS A 95 -32.54 12.31 21.07
CA HIS A 95 -31.78 13.01 20.05
C HIS A 95 -32.45 12.83 18.68
N ILE A 96 -32.13 13.71 17.73
CA ILE A 96 -32.65 13.64 16.35
C ILE A 96 -32.17 12.35 15.66
N GLU A 97 -30.98 11.88 16.03
CA GLU A 97 -30.40 10.63 15.58
C GLU A 97 -30.42 9.62 16.74
N ASN A 98 -30.72 8.35 16.44
CA ASN A 98 -30.88 7.28 17.44
C ASN A 98 -29.54 6.75 18.01
N THR A 99 -28.43 7.43 17.74
CA THR A 99 -27.08 6.99 18.07
C THR A 99 -26.48 7.93 19.08
N ASN A 100 -26.66 7.63 20.37
CA ASN A 100 -25.80 8.23 21.38
C ASN A 100 -24.33 7.92 20.99
N TRP A 101 -23.44 8.91 21.15
CA TRP A 101 -21.98 8.71 21.20
C TRP A 101 -21.54 7.56 22.13
N PHE A 102 -22.47 7.07 22.95
CA PHE A 102 -22.30 6.22 24.11
C PHE A 102 -22.93 4.82 23.94
N ILE A 103 -22.89 4.25 22.72
CA ILE A 103 -23.23 2.83 22.51
C ILE A 103 -22.36 1.98 23.46
N ASN A 104 -23.02 1.17 24.30
CA ASN A 104 -22.38 0.55 25.47
C ASN A 104 -21.67 -0.79 25.21
N GLU A 105 -21.80 -1.36 24.01
CA GLU A 105 -21.27 -2.71 23.72
C GLU A 105 -20.06 -2.65 22.80
N LYS A 106 -18.93 -3.18 23.30
CA LYS A 106 -17.67 -3.35 22.55
C LYS A 106 -17.82 -4.49 21.55
N TYR A 107 -17.30 -4.31 20.34
CA TYR A 107 -17.14 -5.37 19.34
C TYR A 107 -15.65 -5.67 19.19
N ASN A 108 -15.25 -6.92 19.40
CA ASN A 108 -13.84 -7.29 19.35
C ASN A 108 -13.51 -7.87 17.96
N LEU A 109 -12.77 -7.09 17.18
CA LEU A 109 -12.00 -7.59 16.04
C LEU A 109 -10.73 -8.29 16.56
N ASN A 110 -10.18 -9.23 15.80
CA ASN A 110 -8.94 -9.93 16.15
C ASN A 110 -7.71 -9.04 15.94
N THR A 111 -7.76 -8.16 14.95
CA THR A 111 -6.72 -7.21 14.60
C THR A 111 -6.86 -5.93 15.42
N PRO A 112 -5.76 -5.39 15.98
CA PRO A 112 -5.79 -4.14 16.74
C PRO A 112 -6.24 -2.95 15.87
N VAL A 113 -7.22 -2.22 16.38
CA VAL A 113 -7.83 -1.01 15.81
C VAL A 113 -7.32 0.22 16.53
N THR A 114 -6.73 1.14 15.76
CA THR A 114 -6.26 2.44 16.24
C THR A 114 -7.03 3.55 15.53
N SER A 115 -7.61 4.45 16.32
CA SER A 115 -8.42 5.56 15.81
C SER A 115 -7.66 6.87 15.86
N PHE A 116 -7.79 7.69 14.82
CA PHE A 116 -7.33 9.08 14.81
C PHE A 116 -8.55 10.01 14.84
N TYR A 117 -8.53 10.98 15.73
CA TYR A 117 -9.65 11.90 15.96
C TYR A 117 -9.19 13.34 16.11
N SER A 118 -10.04 14.27 15.66
CA SER A 118 -9.87 15.68 15.98
C SER A 118 -11.21 16.37 16.20
N PHE A 119 -11.22 17.34 17.12
CA PHE A 119 -12.41 18.18 17.33
C PHE A 119 -12.60 19.18 16.19
N LYS A 120 -11.50 19.73 15.65
CA LYS A 120 -11.52 20.69 14.55
C LYS A 120 -10.80 20.13 13.32
N GLY A 121 -11.23 20.56 12.14
CA GLY A 121 -10.51 20.30 10.89
C GLY A 121 -9.20 21.09 10.79
N GLY A 122 -8.26 20.60 10.00
CA GLY A 122 -6.99 21.27 9.71
C GLY A 122 -5.83 20.97 10.67
N VAL A 123 -6.02 20.11 11.67
CA VAL A 123 -4.96 19.68 12.61
C VAL A 123 -4.11 18.51 12.09
N GLY A 124 -4.35 18.05 10.86
CA GLY A 124 -3.56 16.98 10.24
C GLY A 124 -3.99 15.54 10.60
N ARG A 125 -5.24 15.31 11.01
CA ARG A 125 -5.78 13.98 11.38
C ARG A 125 -5.56 12.93 10.29
N THR A 126 -6.10 13.14 9.09
CA THR A 126 -5.92 12.24 7.94
C THR A 126 -4.44 12.06 7.57
N THR A 127 -3.65 13.13 7.65
CA THR A 127 -2.20 13.08 7.40
C THR A 127 -1.48 12.17 8.39
N ALA A 128 -1.78 12.29 9.68
CA ALA A 128 -1.22 11.44 10.73
C ALA A 128 -1.62 9.98 10.53
N THR A 129 -2.88 9.71 10.19
CA THR A 129 -3.36 8.36 9.85
C THR A 129 -2.55 7.74 8.72
N VAL A 130 -2.39 8.47 7.60
CA VAL A 130 -1.67 7.98 6.41
C VAL A 130 -0.18 7.76 6.69
N LEU A 131 0.50 8.72 7.33
CA LEU A 131 1.94 8.63 7.58
C LEU A 131 2.26 7.53 8.60
N SER A 132 1.44 7.37 9.64
CA SER A 132 1.59 6.27 10.60
C SER A 132 1.39 4.91 9.93
N ALA A 133 0.40 4.80 9.02
CA ALA A 133 0.15 3.58 8.27
C ALA A 133 1.31 3.19 7.35
N LEU A 134 1.91 4.18 6.66
CA LEU A 134 3.05 3.96 5.78
C LEU A 134 4.30 3.54 6.56
N LEU A 135 4.54 4.15 7.72
CA LEU A 135 5.63 3.76 8.61
C LEU A 135 5.45 2.32 9.15
N LEU A 136 4.24 1.94 9.55
CA LEU A 136 3.92 0.55 9.92
C LEU A 136 4.13 -0.41 8.73
N ALA A 137 3.69 -0.04 7.53
CA ALA A 137 3.91 -0.83 6.32
C ALA A 137 5.41 -1.00 6.02
N ARG A 138 6.21 0.06 6.20
CA ARG A 138 7.69 -0.01 6.10
C ARG A 138 8.35 -0.93 7.10
N GLN A 139 7.69 -1.24 8.21
CA GLN A 139 8.13 -2.25 9.17
C GLN A 139 7.66 -3.68 8.80
N GLY A 140 7.13 -3.87 7.59
CA GLY A 140 6.68 -5.17 7.09
C GLY A 140 5.24 -5.53 7.46
N LYS A 141 4.45 -4.58 8.01
CA LYS A 141 3.07 -4.83 8.44
C LYS A 141 2.06 -4.64 7.32
N LYS A 142 1.00 -5.43 7.34
CA LYS A 142 -0.18 -5.25 6.51
C LYS A 142 -1.18 -4.35 7.22
N VAL A 143 -1.37 -3.13 6.71
CA VAL A 143 -2.16 -2.09 7.41
C VAL A 143 -3.42 -1.78 6.62
N MET A 144 -4.57 -1.87 7.28
CA MET A 144 -5.87 -1.49 6.72
C MET A 144 -6.28 -0.11 7.22
N ILE A 145 -6.37 0.88 6.34
CA ILE A 145 -6.94 2.20 6.65
C ILE A 145 -8.41 2.23 6.22
N VAL A 146 -9.27 2.72 7.10
CA VAL A 146 -10.70 2.93 6.83
C VAL A 146 -11.06 4.40 6.97
N ASP A 147 -11.61 4.99 5.90
CA ASP A 147 -12.11 6.36 5.91
C ASP A 147 -13.55 6.39 6.46
N PHE A 148 -13.68 6.86 7.70
CA PHE A 148 -14.97 7.04 8.37
C PHE A 148 -15.42 8.52 8.33
N ASP A 149 -14.73 9.39 7.59
CA ASP A 149 -15.21 10.74 7.30
C ASP A 149 -16.22 10.71 6.14
N LEU A 150 -17.43 10.20 6.43
CA LEU A 150 -18.46 9.95 5.42
C LEU A 150 -18.94 11.21 4.69
N GLU A 151 -18.74 12.40 5.28
CA GLU A 151 -19.22 13.67 4.73
C GLU A 151 -18.15 14.46 3.96
N ALA A 152 -16.87 14.25 4.28
CA ALA A 152 -15.75 14.89 3.62
C ALA A 152 -14.57 13.89 3.44
N PRO A 153 -14.75 12.84 2.62
CA PRO A 153 -13.74 11.79 2.44
C PRO A 153 -12.46 12.35 1.83
N GLY A 154 -11.32 11.92 2.36
CA GLY A 154 -10.01 12.45 1.98
C GLY A 154 -9.04 11.37 1.53
N LEU A 155 -9.17 10.13 2.02
CA LEU A 155 -8.12 9.12 1.90
C LEU A 155 -7.88 8.67 0.46
N ALA A 156 -8.93 8.40 -0.33
CA ALA A 156 -8.77 7.97 -1.73
C ALA A 156 -8.04 9.03 -2.57
N SER A 157 -8.40 10.30 -2.40
CA SER A 157 -7.84 11.42 -3.17
C SER A 157 -6.34 11.61 -2.98
N ILE A 158 -5.83 11.28 -1.80
CA ILE A 158 -4.42 11.38 -1.46
C ILE A 158 -3.59 10.46 -2.37
N PHE A 159 -4.09 9.26 -2.67
CA PHE A 159 -3.40 8.28 -3.51
C PHE A 159 -3.76 8.39 -4.99
N ALA A 160 -5.01 8.72 -5.33
CA ALA A 160 -5.46 8.85 -6.71
C ALA A 160 -4.72 9.93 -7.51
N ASN A 161 -4.40 11.07 -6.89
CA ASN A 161 -3.69 12.19 -7.54
C ASN A 161 -2.24 11.87 -7.97
N ARG A 162 -1.79 10.62 -7.83
CA ARG A 162 -0.40 10.18 -8.01
C ARG A 162 -0.21 9.07 -9.04
N SER A 163 -1.29 8.43 -9.46
CA SER A 163 -1.26 7.31 -10.39
C SER A 163 -1.87 7.69 -11.74
N ASP A 164 -1.37 7.11 -12.82
CA ASP A 164 -2.01 7.21 -14.14
C ASP A 164 -3.45 6.67 -14.16
N ASN A 165 -3.83 5.90 -13.12
CA ASN A 165 -5.15 5.31 -12.90
C ASN A 165 -6.00 6.10 -11.88
N ALA A 166 -5.86 7.44 -11.86
CA ALA A 166 -6.54 8.29 -10.88
C ALA A 166 -8.07 8.11 -10.86
N GLU A 167 -8.72 8.09 -12.03
CA GLU A 167 -10.17 7.90 -12.13
C GLU A 167 -10.62 6.53 -11.62
N GLU A 168 -9.83 5.51 -11.94
CA GLU A 168 -10.00 4.13 -11.51
C GLU A 168 -9.97 4.01 -9.97
N LEU A 169 -8.98 4.60 -9.30
CA LEU A 169 -8.91 4.62 -7.83
C LEU A 169 -10.06 5.40 -7.18
N LEU A 170 -10.51 6.51 -7.80
CA LEU A 170 -11.63 7.30 -7.29
C LEU A 170 -12.99 6.61 -7.50
N SER A 171 -13.06 5.60 -8.37
CA SER A 171 -14.27 4.84 -8.66
C SER A 171 -14.52 3.66 -7.71
N VAL A 172 -13.54 3.33 -6.86
CA VAL A 172 -13.67 2.25 -5.86
C VAL A 172 -14.78 2.60 -4.88
N ASN A 173 -15.68 1.64 -4.63
CA ASN A 173 -16.78 1.82 -3.69
C ASN A 173 -16.22 1.94 -2.26
N GLY A 174 -16.93 2.65 -1.40
CA GLY A 174 -16.55 2.83 -0.01
C GLY A 174 -17.53 2.24 0.99
N PHE A 175 -17.28 2.52 2.26
CA PHE A 175 -18.13 2.07 3.35
C PHE A 175 -19.61 2.48 3.21
N VAL A 176 -19.89 3.70 2.76
CA VAL A 176 -21.26 4.19 2.50
C VAL A 176 -21.93 3.39 1.39
N ASP A 177 -21.20 3.07 0.33
CA ASP A 177 -21.70 2.25 -0.78
C ASP A 177 -22.07 0.85 -0.28
N PHE A 178 -21.21 0.24 0.55
CA PHE A 178 -21.49 -1.06 1.15
C PHE A 178 -22.79 -1.05 1.96
N LEU A 179 -23.02 -0.03 2.79
CA LEU A 179 -24.24 0.07 3.60
C LEU A 179 -25.51 0.10 2.73
N ILE A 180 -25.43 0.73 1.56
CA ILE A 180 -26.54 0.84 0.62
C ILE A 180 -26.74 -0.48 -0.11
N ASP A 181 -25.67 -1.06 -0.64
CA ASP A 181 -25.70 -2.30 -1.42
C ASP A 181 -26.15 -3.48 -0.53
N TYR A 182 -25.66 -3.54 0.71
CA TYR A 182 -26.06 -4.55 1.67
C TYR A 182 -27.56 -4.51 1.96
N GLU A 183 -28.13 -3.33 2.16
CA GLU A 183 -29.57 -3.21 2.34
C GLU A 183 -30.36 -3.45 1.05
N PHE A 184 -29.83 -3.00 -0.10
CA PHE A 184 -30.43 -3.25 -1.42
C PHE A 184 -30.55 -4.74 -1.72
N HIS A 185 -29.53 -5.52 -1.35
CA HIS A 185 -29.53 -6.98 -1.44
C HIS A 185 -30.27 -7.68 -0.29
N LYS A 186 -31.09 -6.96 0.49
CA LYS A 186 -31.84 -7.50 1.65
C LYS A 186 -30.95 -8.18 2.68
N ARG A 187 -29.75 -7.62 2.90
CA ARG A 187 -28.73 -8.11 3.82
C ARG A 187 -28.18 -9.50 3.47
N ASP A 188 -28.22 -9.85 2.19
CA ASP A 188 -27.60 -11.07 1.67
C ASP A 188 -26.14 -10.81 1.29
N PHE A 189 -25.24 -11.11 2.22
CA PHE A 189 -23.81 -10.88 2.06
C PHE A 189 -23.19 -11.67 0.89
N ALA A 190 -23.78 -12.82 0.50
CA ALA A 190 -23.26 -13.65 -0.59
C ALA A 190 -23.33 -12.97 -1.96
N LYS A 191 -24.11 -11.89 -2.08
CA LYS A 191 -24.23 -11.06 -3.29
C LYS A 191 -23.26 -9.88 -3.34
N ILE A 192 -22.48 -9.66 -2.28
CA ILE A 192 -21.52 -8.56 -2.19
C ILE A 192 -20.14 -9.08 -2.55
N ASN A 193 -19.49 -8.40 -3.49
CA ASN A 193 -18.08 -8.62 -3.77
C ASN A 193 -17.23 -7.62 -2.99
N LEU A 194 -16.50 -8.09 -1.97
CA LEU A 194 -15.63 -7.23 -1.16
C LEU A 194 -14.49 -6.56 -1.94
N ASP A 195 -14.08 -7.09 -3.10
CA ASP A 195 -13.04 -6.44 -3.94
C ASP A 195 -13.50 -5.11 -4.54
N ASP A 196 -14.79 -4.80 -4.48
CA ASP A 196 -15.32 -3.52 -4.95
C ASP A 196 -15.06 -2.39 -3.94
N TYR A 197 -14.71 -2.71 -2.68
CA TYR A 197 -14.70 -1.76 -1.56
C TYR A 197 -13.32 -1.38 -1.01
N TYR A 198 -12.24 -1.80 -1.68
CA TYR A 198 -10.89 -1.41 -1.29
C TYR A 198 -9.91 -1.43 -2.46
N PHE A 199 -8.82 -0.68 -2.32
CA PHE A 199 -7.67 -0.78 -3.18
C PHE A 199 -6.38 -0.89 -2.36
N ARG A 200 -5.32 -1.38 -3.00
CA ARG A 200 -4.04 -1.64 -2.35
C ARG A 200 -2.93 -0.72 -2.87
N ILE A 201 -2.08 -0.25 -1.97
CA ILE A 201 -0.85 0.47 -2.27
C ILE A 201 0.34 -0.40 -1.85
N ASN A 202 1.12 -0.80 -2.86
CA ASN A 202 2.25 -1.72 -2.74
C ASN A 202 3.54 -1.15 -3.35
N GLU A 203 3.56 0.14 -3.65
CA GLU A 203 4.72 0.84 -4.21
C GLU A 203 5.83 0.89 -3.16
N GLN A 204 7.00 0.33 -3.48
CA GLN A 204 8.07 0.12 -2.50
C GLN A 204 8.65 1.45 -2.00
N ALA A 205 8.63 2.49 -2.83
CA ALA A 205 8.99 3.85 -2.43
C ALA A 205 8.15 4.37 -1.24
N LEU A 206 6.94 3.83 -1.06
CA LEU A 206 6.01 4.18 0.02
C LEU A 206 6.02 3.14 1.15
N VAL A 207 5.86 1.85 0.83
CA VAL A 207 5.71 0.77 1.83
C VAL A 207 7.03 0.10 2.23
N GLY A 208 8.16 0.51 1.65
CA GLY A 208 9.48 -0.01 1.95
C GLY A 208 9.71 -1.44 1.47
N SER A 209 10.81 -2.02 1.96
CA SER A 209 11.39 -3.28 1.49
C SER A 209 11.16 -4.48 2.43
N ASN A 210 10.44 -4.25 3.52
CA ASN A 210 10.16 -5.29 4.52
C ASN A 210 8.89 -6.10 4.20
N GLY A 211 8.24 -5.86 3.06
CA GLY A 211 7.10 -6.64 2.58
C GLY A 211 5.76 -6.28 3.21
N GLY A 212 5.64 -5.06 3.74
CA GLY A 212 4.36 -4.55 4.21
C GLY A 212 3.51 -4.03 3.06
N GLU A 213 2.24 -3.82 3.35
CA GLU A 213 1.24 -3.41 2.37
C GLU A 213 0.26 -2.45 3.02
N LEU A 214 -0.28 -1.54 2.22
CA LEU A 214 -1.34 -0.63 2.65
C LEU A 214 -2.64 -0.94 1.91
N LEU A 215 -3.70 -1.21 2.67
CA LEU A 215 -5.05 -1.48 2.18
C LEU A 215 -5.93 -0.29 2.54
N ILE A 216 -6.61 0.30 1.56
CA ILE A 216 -7.41 1.51 1.77
C ILE A 216 -8.86 1.20 1.45
N ILE A 217 -9.72 1.44 2.44
CA ILE A 217 -11.17 1.42 2.31
C ILE A 217 -11.64 2.89 2.28
N PRO A 218 -12.10 3.41 1.13
CA PRO A 218 -12.62 4.76 1.07
C PRO A 218 -13.99 4.86 1.77
N ALA A 219 -14.42 6.09 2.06
CA ALA A 219 -15.74 6.28 2.66
C ALA A 219 -16.85 6.08 1.62
N ILE A 220 -16.61 6.55 0.39
CA ILE A 220 -17.51 6.46 -0.76
C ILE A 220 -16.73 6.60 -2.06
N THR A 221 -17.28 6.12 -3.18
CA THR A 221 -16.78 6.46 -4.52
C THR A 221 -16.84 7.97 -4.77
N THR A 222 -15.74 8.57 -5.22
CA THR A 222 -15.61 10.00 -5.53
C THR A 222 -15.33 10.30 -7.00
N SER A 223 -15.58 9.35 -7.90
CA SER A 223 -15.46 9.56 -9.35
C SER A 223 -16.40 10.67 -9.85
N SER A 224 -15.99 11.34 -10.93
CA SER A 224 -16.72 12.46 -11.56
C SER A 224 -18.16 12.10 -11.91
N GLU A 225 -18.39 10.88 -12.41
CA GLU A 225 -19.72 10.36 -12.79
C GLU A 225 -20.66 10.14 -11.60
N ASN A 226 -20.12 9.83 -10.41
CA ASN A 226 -20.89 9.49 -9.21
C ASN A 226 -21.15 10.67 -8.25
N SER A 227 -20.57 11.84 -8.52
CA SER A 227 -20.72 13.05 -7.70
C SER A 227 -22.18 13.46 -7.45
N SER A 228 -23.05 13.25 -8.44
CA SER A 228 -24.49 13.55 -8.35
C SER A 228 -25.26 12.65 -7.36
N ASN A 229 -24.77 11.42 -7.14
CA ASN A 229 -25.41 10.43 -6.28
C ASN A 229 -24.92 10.52 -4.82
N TYR A 230 -23.78 11.19 -4.57
CA TYR A 230 -23.13 11.28 -3.26
C TYR A 230 -24.09 11.69 -2.14
N ILE A 231 -24.78 12.82 -2.30
CA ILE A 231 -25.71 13.35 -1.30
C ILE A 231 -26.87 12.36 -1.05
N SER A 232 -27.37 11.72 -2.11
CA SER A 232 -28.46 10.74 -2.01
C SER A 232 -28.05 9.47 -1.28
N LYS A 233 -26.79 9.04 -1.45
CA LYS A 233 -26.23 7.86 -0.80
C LYS A 233 -25.98 8.14 0.69
N LEU A 234 -25.30 9.25 0.98
CA LEU A 234 -25.00 9.69 2.34
C LEU A 234 -26.27 9.87 3.20
N SER A 235 -27.30 10.55 2.65
CA SER A 235 -28.57 10.75 3.36
C SER A 235 -29.29 9.43 3.69
N LYS A 236 -29.18 8.39 2.83
CA LYS A 236 -29.73 7.05 3.12
C LYS A 236 -28.92 6.29 4.16
N ALA A 237 -27.60 6.49 4.21
CA ALA A 237 -26.72 5.83 5.17
C ALA A 237 -26.88 6.39 6.59
N ASN A 238 -26.96 7.72 6.75
CA ASN A 238 -27.15 8.38 8.06
C ASN A 238 -28.43 7.94 8.78
N ILE A 239 -29.45 7.48 8.04
CA ILE A 239 -30.74 7.02 8.59
C ILE A 239 -30.65 5.63 9.26
N ARG A 240 -29.56 4.86 9.09
CA ARG A 240 -29.61 3.38 9.20
C ARG A 240 -28.75 2.72 10.29
N PHE A 241 -28.21 3.45 11.26
CA PHE A 241 -27.55 2.85 12.43
C PHE A 241 -28.58 2.24 13.41
N GLY A 242 -29.16 1.09 13.07
CA GLY A 242 -30.11 0.38 13.92
C GLY A 242 -29.42 -0.47 15.00
N PHE A 243 -30.04 -0.61 16.17
CA PHE A 243 -29.59 -1.53 17.23
C PHE A 243 -29.98 -2.99 16.92
N GLY A 244 -29.05 -3.94 17.10
CA GLY A 244 -29.32 -5.40 17.05
C GLY A 244 -28.15 -6.25 16.55
N ASN A 245 -28.29 -7.59 16.61
CA ASN A 245 -27.27 -8.61 16.28
C ASN A 245 -26.78 -8.63 14.80
N ASN A 246 -27.30 -7.76 13.94
CA ASN A 246 -26.92 -7.63 12.52
C ASN A 246 -26.55 -6.18 12.19
N TYR A 247 -25.59 -5.64 12.93
CA TYR A 247 -25.10 -4.28 12.72
C TYR A 247 -24.17 -4.25 11.49
N ALA A 248 -24.59 -3.56 10.43
CA ALA A 248 -23.89 -3.57 9.14
C ALA A 248 -22.40 -3.13 9.23
N PRO A 249 -22.02 -2.13 10.04
CA PRO A 249 -20.62 -1.78 10.25
C PRO A 249 -19.75 -2.93 10.82
N ASP A 250 -20.27 -3.71 11.77
CA ASP A 250 -19.54 -4.86 12.33
C ASP A 250 -19.31 -5.93 11.27
N ILE A 251 -20.36 -6.24 10.50
CA ILE A 251 -20.33 -7.25 9.45
C ILE A 251 -19.30 -6.87 8.38
N PHE A 252 -19.27 -5.59 8.00
CA PHE A 252 -18.30 -5.08 7.05
C PHE A 252 -16.87 -5.21 7.55
N LEU A 253 -16.57 -4.69 8.74
CA LEU A 253 -15.21 -4.71 9.30
C LEU A 253 -14.73 -6.14 9.55
N GLN A 254 -15.59 -7.02 10.07
CA GLN A 254 -15.25 -8.44 10.27
C GLN A 254 -14.99 -9.14 8.94
N ALA A 255 -15.84 -8.94 7.93
CA ALA A 255 -15.64 -9.60 6.65
C ALA A 255 -14.38 -9.09 5.91
N MET A 256 -14.04 -7.81 6.08
CA MET A 256 -12.78 -7.24 5.59
C MET A 256 -11.57 -7.77 6.38
N GLU A 257 -11.66 -7.90 7.70
CA GLU A 257 -10.64 -8.55 8.53
C GLU A 257 -10.41 -10.00 8.08
N ASP A 258 -11.46 -10.79 7.92
CA ASP A 258 -11.39 -12.19 7.54
C ASP A 258 -10.77 -12.37 6.15
N LYS A 259 -11.14 -11.49 5.21
CA LYS A 259 -10.62 -11.50 3.84
C LYS A 259 -9.18 -11.01 3.75
N LEU A 260 -8.87 -9.88 4.39
CA LEU A 260 -7.60 -9.18 4.19
C LEU A 260 -6.53 -9.57 5.20
N LYS A 261 -6.92 -10.09 6.37
CA LYS A 261 -6.02 -10.45 7.49
C LYS A 261 -4.96 -9.37 7.80
N PRO A 262 -5.37 -8.11 8.06
CA PRO A 262 -4.42 -7.05 8.38
C PRO A 262 -3.76 -7.28 9.75
N ASP A 263 -2.53 -6.79 9.93
CA ASP A 263 -1.82 -6.73 11.21
C ASP A 263 -2.30 -5.56 12.07
N HIS A 264 -2.72 -4.46 11.43
CA HIS A 264 -3.27 -3.27 12.09
C HIS A 264 -4.42 -2.67 11.28
N ILE A 265 -5.45 -2.19 11.98
CA ILE A 265 -6.56 -1.41 11.41
C ILE A 265 -6.44 0.03 11.92
N LEU A 266 -6.39 1.00 11.02
CA LEU A 266 -6.36 2.42 11.31
C LEU A 266 -7.65 3.07 10.82
N ILE A 267 -8.33 3.83 11.67
CA ILE A 267 -9.59 4.49 11.32
C ILE A 267 -9.40 6.00 11.35
N ASP A 268 -9.63 6.66 10.21
CA ASP A 268 -9.73 8.12 10.13
C ASP A 268 -11.17 8.54 10.45
N THR A 269 -11.41 9.03 11.67
CA THR A 269 -12.77 9.38 12.12
C THR A 269 -13.16 10.78 11.72
N ARG A 270 -14.45 11.08 11.50
CA ARG A 270 -14.92 12.43 11.15
C ARG A 270 -14.59 13.50 12.21
N THR A 271 -14.41 14.75 11.78
CA THR A 271 -14.11 15.88 12.68
C THR A 271 -15.29 16.23 13.59
N GLY A 272 -14.98 16.69 14.80
CA GLY A 272 -15.99 17.14 15.78
C GLY A 272 -16.69 15.99 16.50
N ILE A 273 -17.70 16.33 17.30
CA ILE A 273 -18.47 15.36 18.08
C ILE A 273 -19.60 14.82 17.19
N ASN A 274 -19.38 13.67 16.57
CA ASN A 274 -20.32 13.03 15.63
C ASN A 274 -20.47 11.52 15.90
N ASP A 275 -21.63 10.97 15.58
CA ASP A 275 -22.02 9.60 15.95
C ASP A 275 -21.05 8.52 15.44
N VAL A 276 -20.45 8.74 14.28
CA VAL A 276 -19.45 7.84 13.68
C VAL A 276 -18.16 7.80 14.52
N GLY A 277 -17.68 8.95 15.00
CA GLY A 277 -16.53 9.04 15.91
C GLY A 277 -16.81 8.35 17.26
N GLY A 278 -18.00 8.59 17.83
CA GLY A 278 -18.42 7.94 19.08
C GLY A 278 -18.56 6.41 18.95
N LEU A 279 -19.07 5.94 17.81
CA LEU A 279 -19.13 4.53 17.47
C LEU A 279 -17.73 3.91 17.46
N VAL A 280 -16.76 4.52 16.77
CA VAL A 280 -15.40 4.00 16.66
C VAL A 280 -14.73 3.92 18.04
N PHE A 281 -14.87 4.98 18.84
CA PHE A 281 -14.26 5.07 20.17
C PHE A 281 -14.75 3.99 21.13
N ASN A 282 -16.05 3.73 21.17
CA ASN A 282 -16.65 2.81 22.14
C ASN A 282 -16.71 1.37 21.66
N ARG A 283 -16.83 1.17 20.35
CA ARG A 283 -17.10 -0.17 19.78
C ARG A 283 -15.83 -0.86 19.29
N TYR A 284 -14.93 -0.17 18.59
CA TYR A 284 -13.83 -0.81 17.87
C TYR A 284 -12.44 -0.49 18.40
N ALA A 285 -12.14 0.77 18.76
CA ALA A 285 -10.79 1.22 19.05
C ALA A 285 -10.17 0.57 20.31
N GLN A 286 -8.88 0.23 20.26
CA GLN A 286 -8.06 -0.09 21.43
C GLN A 286 -7.08 1.04 21.76
N ASN A 287 -6.65 1.80 20.76
CA ASN A 287 -5.83 3.01 20.91
C ASN A 287 -6.51 4.19 20.19
N ILE A 288 -6.43 5.37 20.78
CA ILE A 288 -7.01 6.60 20.22
C ILE A 288 -5.97 7.72 20.23
N PHE A 289 -5.60 8.24 19.06
CA PHE A 289 -4.78 9.44 18.93
C PHE A 289 -5.67 10.66 18.75
N LEU A 290 -5.56 11.62 19.67
CA LEU A 290 -6.40 12.80 19.77
C LEU A 290 -5.60 14.02 19.31
N LEU A 291 -5.87 14.52 18.11
CA LEU A 291 -5.19 15.64 17.51
C LEU A 291 -5.88 16.96 17.86
N PHE A 292 -5.12 17.86 18.48
CA PHE A 292 -5.53 19.20 18.87
C PHE A 292 -4.44 20.21 18.55
N TYR A 293 -4.78 21.49 18.63
CA TYR A 293 -3.85 22.62 18.52
C TYR A 293 -4.02 23.49 19.77
N GLY A 294 -2.96 24.09 20.28
CA GLY A 294 -2.94 24.94 21.48
C GLY A 294 -3.66 26.26 21.31
N ASN A 295 -4.99 26.20 21.20
CA ASN A 295 -5.88 27.35 21.22
C ASN A 295 -7.17 27.05 21.99
N GLN A 296 -7.88 28.11 22.38
CA GLN A 296 -9.07 27.99 23.23
C GLN A 296 -10.16 27.08 22.64
N GLN A 297 -10.33 27.07 21.31
CA GLN A 297 -11.37 26.26 20.66
C GLN A 297 -11.07 24.76 20.71
N ASN A 298 -9.83 24.36 20.42
CA ASN A 298 -9.42 22.95 20.49
C ASN A 298 -9.36 22.46 21.94
N MET A 299 -8.87 23.28 22.88
CA MET A 299 -8.81 22.91 24.29
C MET A 299 -10.21 22.77 24.91
N PHE A 300 -11.18 23.60 24.52
CA PHE A 300 -12.59 23.38 24.85
C PHE A 300 -13.11 22.05 24.32
N GLY A 301 -12.69 21.65 23.11
CA GLY A 301 -12.99 20.34 22.53
C GLY A 301 -12.43 19.19 23.38
N LEU A 302 -11.17 19.30 23.83
CA LEU A 302 -10.55 18.33 24.74
C LEU A 302 -11.30 18.22 26.07
N GLU A 303 -11.62 19.35 26.69
CA GLU A 303 -12.39 19.42 27.93
C GLU A 303 -13.77 18.74 27.79
N SER A 304 -14.42 18.94 26.65
CA SER A 304 -15.73 18.37 26.35
C SER A 304 -15.73 16.84 26.24
N ILE A 305 -14.63 16.23 25.78
CA ILE A 305 -14.54 14.77 25.58
C ILE A 305 -13.86 14.02 26.74
N LEU A 306 -13.10 14.71 27.60
CA LEU A 306 -12.30 14.07 28.65
C LEU A 306 -13.10 13.22 29.65
N PRO A 307 -14.31 13.63 30.12
CA PRO A 307 -15.11 12.79 31.01
C PRO A 307 -15.40 11.40 30.43
N GLU A 308 -15.51 11.31 29.10
CA GLU A 308 -15.75 10.06 28.38
C GLU A 308 -14.47 9.27 28.15
N LEU A 309 -13.36 9.95 27.82
CA LEU A 309 -12.04 9.31 27.75
C LEU A 309 -11.67 8.62 29.07
N LYS A 310 -12.06 9.20 30.22
CA LYS A 310 -11.90 8.53 31.53
C LYS A 310 -12.70 7.22 31.62
N LYS A 311 -13.92 7.19 31.10
CA LYS A 311 -14.73 5.96 31.05
C LYS A 311 -14.11 4.92 30.11
N LEU A 312 -13.58 5.35 28.97
CA LEU A 312 -12.88 4.49 28.02
C LEU A 312 -11.58 3.90 28.60
N ASN A 313 -10.80 4.70 29.30
CA ASN A 313 -9.58 4.24 29.97
C ASN A 313 -9.88 3.16 31.02
N ARG A 314 -10.96 3.32 31.80
CA ARG A 314 -11.44 2.27 32.72
C ARG A 314 -11.82 0.96 32.01
N LYS A 315 -12.19 1.00 30.73
CA LYS A 315 -12.44 -0.17 29.87
C LYS A 315 -11.17 -0.71 29.19
N GLY A 316 -10.00 -0.16 29.50
CA GLY A 316 -8.71 -0.57 28.95
C GLY A 316 -8.37 0.00 27.57
N ILE A 317 -9.07 1.03 27.11
CA ILE A 317 -8.79 1.73 25.84
C ILE A 317 -7.82 2.87 26.14
N LYS A 318 -6.66 2.87 25.48
CA LYS A 318 -5.64 3.91 25.65
C LYS A 318 -5.90 5.07 24.72
N PHE A 319 -5.57 6.28 25.16
CA PHE A 319 -5.58 7.45 24.30
C PHE A 319 -4.28 8.25 24.48
N TYR A 320 -3.91 9.00 23.44
CA TYR A 320 -2.69 9.80 23.39
C TYR A 320 -3.03 11.18 22.84
N LEU A 321 -2.51 12.23 23.48
CA LEU A 321 -2.64 13.60 22.99
C LEU A 321 -1.58 13.88 21.92
N VAL A 322 -1.99 14.54 20.84
CA VAL A 322 -1.11 14.98 19.76
C VAL A 322 -1.35 16.47 19.53
N ASN A 323 -0.31 17.28 19.69
CA ASN A 323 -0.34 18.69 19.35
C ASN A 323 0.10 18.88 17.90
N SER A 324 -0.80 19.36 17.04
CA SER A 324 -0.56 19.45 15.60
C SER A 324 -1.44 20.51 14.91
N PRO A 325 -0.87 21.30 13.96
CA PRO A 325 0.55 21.42 13.68
C PRO A 325 1.23 22.43 14.63
N VAL A 326 2.38 22.10 15.21
CA VAL A 326 3.16 23.02 16.03
C VAL A 326 3.83 24.08 15.13
N PRO A 327 3.77 25.38 15.46
CA PRO A 327 4.42 26.44 14.68
C PRO A 327 5.93 26.24 14.48
N VAL A 328 6.48 26.75 13.38
CA VAL A 328 7.93 26.69 13.09
C VAL A 328 8.70 27.81 13.79
N ASP A 329 8.06 28.96 14.04
CA ASP A 329 8.68 30.08 14.74
C ASP A 329 8.84 29.75 16.23
N ASP A 330 10.06 29.86 16.75
CA ASP A 330 10.40 29.41 18.11
C ASP A 330 9.57 30.10 19.19
N LYS A 331 9.27 31.40 19.04
CA LYS A 331 8.46 32.13 20.04
C LYS A 331 7.00 31.69 20.01
N LEU A 332 6.41 31.60 18.82
CA LEU A 332 5.04 31.13 18.67
C LEU A 332 4.90 29.67 19.09
N LYS A 333 5.93 28.84 18.85
CA LYS A 333 6.01 27.46 19.30
C LYS A 333 6.01 27.35 20.82
N GLU A 334 6.85 28.12 21.51
CA GLU A 334 6.88 28.13 22.98
C GLU A 334 5.55 28.59 23.57
N GLU A 335 4.94 29.63 23.01
CA GLU A 335 3.63 30.14 23.43
C GLU A 335 2.50 29.10 23.23
N GLU A 336 2.45 28.47 22.05
CA GLU A 336 1.42 27.52 21.68
C GLU A 336 1.53 26.20 22.46
N ILE A 337 2.74 25.61 22.54
CA ILE A 337 2.98 24.41 23.35
C ILE A 337 2.71 24.71 24.83
N GLY A 338 3.19 25.86 25.33
CA GLY A 338 2.95 26.28 26.71
C GLY A 338 1.46 26.36 27.03
N PHE A 339 0.67 26.99 26.15
CA PHE A 339 -0.78 27.06 26.29
C PHE A 339 -1.45 25.67 26.24
N PHE A 340 -1.01 24.80 25.33
CA PHE A 340 -1.53 23.43 25.22
C PHE A 340 -1.28 22.65 26.52
N VAL A 341 -0.03 22.63 27.00
CA VAL A 341 0.38 21.87 28.18
C VAL A 341 -0.29 22.41 29.44
N GLU A 342 -0.37 23.73 29.61
CA GLU A 342 -1.09 24.34 30.74
C GLU A 342 -2.57 23.95 30.76
N LYS A 343 -3.27 24.12 29.63
CA LYS A 343 -4.70 23.82 29.57
C LYS A 343 -5.00 22.33 29.69
N SER A 344 -4.21 21.48 29.03
CA SER A 344 -4.37 20.01 29.15
C SER A 344 -4.12 19.55 30.59
N TYR A 345 -3.09 20.06 31.26
CA TYR A 345 -2.82 19.77 32.66
C TYR A 345 -3.99 20.16 33.58
N GLU A 346 -4.51 21.40 33.46
CA GLU A 346 -5.68 21.86 34.21
C GLU A 346 -6.89 20.94 34.02
N ILE A 347 -7.19 20.60 32.76
CA ILE A 347 -8.31 19.73 32.38
C ILE A 347 -8.13 18.32 32.98
N PHE A 348 -6.93 17.76 32.92
CA PHE A 348 -6.65 16.42 33.45
C PHE A 348 -6.66 16.36 34.97
N ILE A 349 -6.19 17.39 35.68
CA ILE A 349 -6.32 17.46 37.15
C ILE A 349 -7.78 17.47 37.57
N ASN A 350 -8.60 18.26 36.89
CA ASN A 350 -10.00 18.44 37.28
C ASN A 350 -10.85 17.20 36.99
N HIS A 351 -10.53 16.47 35.93
CA HIS A 351 -11.43 15.43 35.42
C HIS A 351 -10.81 14.04 35.35
N PHE A 352 -9.50 13.87 35.16
CA PHE A 352 -8.87 12.58 34.86
C PHE A 352 -8.08 11.99 36.03
N TYR A 353 -7.06 12.69 36.54
CA TYR A 353 -6.18 12.21 37.61
C TYR A 353 -6.90 12.14 38.97
N ASP A 354 -6.31 11.38 39.91
CA ASP A 354 -6.80 11.27 41.27
C ASP A 354 -6.31 12.46 42.12
N LYS A 355 -7.19 12.98 42.99
CA LYS A 355 -6.93 14.20 43.78
C LYS A 355 -5.68 14.15 44.68
N ASN A 356 -5.19 12.96 44.98
CA ASN A 356 -4.07 12.74 45.90
C ASN A 356 -2.76 12.36 45.20
N THR A 357 -2.80 12.06 43.90
CA THR A 357 -1.66 11.57 43.11
C THR A 357 -1.83 12.00 41.65
N PHE A 358 -1.11 13.05 41.26
CA PHE A 358 -1.05 13.52 39.88
C PHE A 358 0.39 13.89 39.49
N PRO A 359 0.78 13.72 38.22
CA PRO A 359 2.11 14.02 37.71
C PRO A 359 2.38 15.53 37.65
N SER A 360 3.64 15.94 37.44
CA SER A 360 3.99 17.35 37.21
C SER A 360 3.47 17.83 35.86
N GLN A 361 3.15 19.13 35.74
CA GLN A 361 2.74 19.77 34.48
C GLN A 361 3.75 19.56 33.33
N ASN A 362 5.04 19.45 33.67
CA ASN A 362 6.11 19.31 32.67
C ASN A 362 6.63 17.86 32.60
N ASP A 363 5.87 16.89 33.10
CA ASP A 363 6.22 15.48 32.97
C ASP A 363 5.88 15.00 31.56
N GLU A 364 6.91 14.90 30.71
CA GLU A 364 6.78 14.47 29.30
C GLU A 364 6.23 13.04 29.15
N THR A 365 6.20 12.25 30.23
CA THR A 365 5.69 10.87 30.22
C THR A 365 4.23 10.75 30.66
N ALA A 366 3.61 11.85 31.08
CA ALA A 366 2.25 11.86 31.61
C ALA A 366 1.16 11.95 30.52
N ASP A 367 -0.04 11.44 30.81
CA ASP A 367 -1.16 11.37 29.84
C ASP A 367 -1.63 12.74 29.30
N HIS A 368 -1.29 13.83 30.01
CA HIS A 368 -1.65 15.20 29.63
C HIS A 368 -0.61 15.83 28.70
N TYR A 369 0.60 15.26 28.58
CA TYR A 369 1.66 15.81 27.77
C TYR A 369 1.55 15.31 26.33
N PRO A 370 1.54 16.20 25.31
CA PRO A 370 1.28 15.81 23.94
C PRO A 370 2.53 15.38 23.18
N ILE A 371 2.33 14.52 22.17
CA ILE A 371 3.28 14.32 21.07
C ILE A 371 3.20 15.56 20.17
N ASN A 372 4.33 16.24 19.96
CA ASN A 372 4.39 17.48 19.19
C ASN A 372 4.73 17.20 17.71
N ILE A 373 3.82 17.49 16.79
CA ILE A 373 4.04 17.36 15.36
C ILE A 373 4.29 18.76 14.75
N PRO A 374 5.53 19.08 14.34
CA PRO A 374 5.84 20.37 13.73
C PRO A 374 5.15 20.54 12.39
N TYR A 375 4.78 21.78 12.09
CA TYR A 375 4.31 22.18 10.78
C TYR A 375 5.35 21.87 9.71
N ASN A 376 4.94 21.15 8.67
CA ASN A 376 5.77 20.83 7.52
C ASN A 376 5.06 21.23 6.22
N GLN A 377 5.73 22.02 5.37
CA GLN A 377 5.16 22.49 4.10
C GLN A 377 4.78 21.34 3.16
N ASN A 378 5.54 20.23 3.17
CA ASN A 378 5.23 19.07 2.34
C ASN A 378 3.96 18.35 2.82
N ALA A 379 3.62 18.43 4.11
CA ALA A 379 2.44 17.79 4.70
C ALA A 379 1.12 18.50 4.38
N ILE A 380 1.16 19.75 3.87
CA ILE A 380 -0.02 20.52 3.46
C ILE A 380 -0.68 19.92 2.21
N LEU A 381 0.14 19.48 1.26
CA LEU A 381 -0.31 18.98 -0.03
C LEU A 381 0.40 17.68 -0.38
N LEU A 382 -0.24 16.57 -0.01
CA LEU A 382 0.23 15.20 -0.24
C LEU A 382 -0.09 14.70 -1.65
N ASN A 383 0.36 15.42 -2.68
CA ASN A 383 0.03 15.11 -4.08
C ASN A 383 1.14 14.40 -4.87
N SER A 384 2.21 13.94 -4.22
CA SER A 384 3.25 13.17 -4.90
C SER A 384 3.95 12.18 -3.96
N ASN A 385 4.43 11.07 -4.54
CA ASN A 385 5.19 10.06 -3.79
C ASN A 385 6.45 10.65 -3.18
N LYS A 386 7.17 11.52 -3.91
CA LYS A 386 8.38 12.20 -3.39
C LYS A 386 8.11 13.02 -2.11
N LYS A 387 6.95 13.66 -1.99
CA LYS A 387 6.58 14.40 -0.78
C LYS A 387 6.28 13.47 0.38
N LEU A 388 5.56 12.36 0.14
CA LEU A 388 5.35 11.35 1.18
C LEU A 388 6.66 10.71 1.60
N SER A 389 7.46 10.19 0.67
CA SER A 389 8.76 9.59 0.98
C SER A 389 9.64 10.57 1.75
N SER A 390 9.73 11.85 1.34
CA SER A 390 10.51 12.83 2.11
C SER A 390 9.98 13.15 3.52
N LEU A 391 8.67 13.02 3.76
CA LEU A 391 8.09 13.12 5.11
C LEU A 391 8.37 11.88 5.95
N ILE A 392 8.53 10.72 5.31
CA ILE A 392 8.76 9.46 6.00
C ILE A 392 10.26 9.24 6.27
N ASP A 393 11.11 9.58 5.30
CA ASP A 393 12.58 9.42 5.30
C ASP A 393 13.31 10.51 6.12
N SER A 394 12.57 11.45 6.73
CA SER A 394 13.17 12.49 7.55
C SER A 394 13.88 11.90 8.77
N THR A 395 15.12 12.31 9.02
CA THR A 395 15.95 11.85 10.15
C THR A 395 15.29 12.01 11.52
N VAL A 396 14.42 13.01 11.68
CA VAL A 396 13.55 13.19 12.84
C VAL A 396 12.11 13.18 12.36
N ASN A 397 11.50 11.99 12.35
CA ASN A 397 10.12 11.81 11.93
C ASN A 397 9.17 11.81 13.14
N PRO A 398 8.35 12.86 13.36
CA PRO A 398 7.45 12.95 14.52
C PRO A 398 6.36 11.86 14.53
N TYR A 399 6.01 11.31 13.37
CA TYR A 399 5.05 10.21 13.26
C TYR A 399 5.65 8.86 13.69
N GLN A 400 6.98 8.75 13.76
CA GLN A 400 7.65 7.55 14.27
C GLN A 400 7.34 7.34 15.76
N GLU A 401 7.11 8.39 16.53
CA GLU A 401 6.71 8.27 17.94
C GLU A 401 5.30 7.66 18.06
N ILE A 402 4.37 8.09 17.21
CA ILE A 402 3.03 7.47 17.10
C ILE A 402 3.17 5.98 16.76
N VAL A 403 3.98 5.65 15.76
CA VAL A 403 4.22 4.25 15.37
C VAL A 403 4.91 3.46 16.47
N ASN A 404 5.86 4.05 17.19
CA ASN A 404 6.50 3.41 18.33
C ASN A 404 5.49 3.13 19.44
N LEU A 405 4.53 4.02 19.72
CA LEU A 405 3.46 3.74 20.68
C LEU A 405 2.50 2.63 20.18
N ILE A 406 2.41 2.45 18.85
CA ILE A 406 1.70 1.32 18.24
C ILE A 406 2.56 0.02 18.28
N VAL A 407 3.90 0.11 18.20
CA VAL A 407 4.83 -1.01 17.90
C VAL A 407 5.80 -1.37 19.03
N ASN A 408 6.50 -0.42 19.66
CA ASN A 408 7.54 -0.59 20.68
C ASN A 408 6.98 -1.10 22.03
N ASN A 409 7.19 -2.36 22.40
CA ASN A 409 7.68 -3.51 21.62
C ASN A 409 9.17 -3.81 21.83
N SER A 410 10.09 -3.16 21.07
CA SER A 410 11.54 -3.41 21.14
C SER A 410 12.36 -2.57 20.14
N ASN A 411 13.45 -1.95 20.64
CA ASN A 411 14.43 -1.11 19.91
C ASN A 411 15.76 -1.84 19.60
N ASN A 412 16.55 -1.36 18.62
CA ASN A 412 17.86 -0.68 18.81
C ASN A 412 18.77 -0.73 17.55
N GLU A 413 19.53 0.35 17.28
CA GLU A 413 20.66 0.44 16.34
C GLU A 413 21.89 1.12 16.98
N ILE A 414 23.11 0.82 16.50
CA ILE A 414 24.41 1.45 16.88
C ILE A 414 25.37 1.51 15.65
N GLU A 415 26.22 2.56 15.60
CA GLU A 415 27.24 2.92 14.59
C GLU A 415 28.67 2.32 14.79
N PRO A 416 29.58 2.35 13.76
CA PRO A 416 30.92 1.74 13.77
C PRO A 416 32.12 2.71 13.56
N ASN A 417 33.36 2.18 13.66
CA ASN A 417 34.65 2.88 13.46
C ASN A 417 35.62 2.08 12.54
N GLN A 418 36.56 2.80 11.90
CA GLN A 418 37.44 2.42 10.75
C GLN A 418 38.82 1.80 11.10
N ILE A 419 39.52 1.18 10.11
CA ILE A 419 40.87 1.59 9.55
C ILE A 419 41.65 0.48 8.74
N SER A 420 42.09 0.85 7.51
CA SER A 420 43.38 0.59 6.77
C SER A 420 43.70 -0.64 5.87
N PRO A 421 44.58 -0.48 4.83
CA PRO A 421 44.53 -1.22 3.56
C PRO A 421 45.79 -2.02 3.15
N THR A 422 45.63 -3.19 2.51
CA THR A 422 46.76 -3.89 1.83
C THR A 422 46.35 -4.80 0.63
N THR A 423 45.14 -4.69 0.08
CA THR A 423 44.47 -5.83 -0.63
C THR A 423 44.04 -5.57 -2.09
N ASN A 424 44.62 -4.60 -2.81
CA ASN A 424 43.96 -4.01 -3.99
C ASN A 424 43.74 -4.94 -5.22
N LYS A 425 44.64 -5.88 -5.56
CA LYS A 425 44.52 -6.62 -6.85
C LYS A 425 43.51 -7.77 -6.82
N ASN A 426 43.42 -8.51 -5.72
CA ASN A 426 42.43 -9.58 -5.56
C ASN A 426 41.00 -9.01 -5.49
N LEU A 427 40.85 -7.80 -4.94
CA LEU A 427 39.57 -7.09 -4.89
C LEU A 427 39.06 -6.74 -6.28
N LEU A 428 39.91 -6.22 -7.17
CA LEU A 428 39.52 -5.91 -8.55
C LEU A 428 39.02 -7.15 -9.30
N ASN A 429 39.69 -8.30 -9.16
CA ASN A 429 39.22 -9.56 -9.74
C ASN A 429 37.87 -10.02 -9.16
N SER A 430 37.64 -9.78 -7.86
CA SER A 430 36.36 -10.10 -7.20
C SER A 430 35.23 -9.21 -7.75
N ILE A 431 35.51 -7.94 -8.05
CA ILE A 431 34.55 -7.01 -8.66
C ILE A 431 34.25 -7.41 -10.11
N ILE A 432 35.22 -7.89 -10.88
CA ILE A 432 34.99 -8.36 -12.26
C ILE A 432 34.13 -9.63 -12.26
N GLY A 433 34.36 -10.53 -11.30
CA GLY A 433 33.66 -11.81 -11.17
C GLY A 433 32.15 -11.69 -10.87
N ILE A 434 31.62 -10.50 -10.58
CA ILE A 434 30.18 -10.29 -10.33
C ILE A 434 29.33 -10.37 -11.60
N GLN A 435 29.96 -10.18 -12.77
CA GLN A 435 29.30 -10.23 -14.06
C GLN A 435 29.28 -11.66 -14.58
N THR A 436 28.11 -12.11 -15.02
CA THR A 436 27.94 -13.39 -15.72
C THR A 436 27.31 -13.14 -17.09
N GLY A 437 27.42 -14.14 -17.99
CA GLY A 437 26.96 -14.07 -19.39
C GLY A 437 25.46 -13.76 -19.58
N THR A 438 24.96 -13.98 -20.80
CA THR A 438 23.60 -13.63 -21.23
C THR A 438 22.51 -14.06 -20.23
N SER A 439 21.50 -13.20 -20.04
CA SER A 439 20.48 -13.26 -18.98
C SER A 439 19.66 -14.55 -18.92
N GLU A 440 19.55 -15.28 -20.03
CA GLU A 440 18.69 -16.47 -20.13
C GLU A 440 19.21 -17.68 -19.32
N ASN A 441 20.44 -17.65 -18.79
CA ASN A 441 21.03 -18.77 -18.03
C ASN A 441 21.75 -18.35 -16.73
N GLU A 442 21.37 -17.22 -16.11
CA GLU A 442 22.10 -16.70 -14.94
C GLU A 442 21.85 -17.49 -13.65
N PHE A 443 20.62 -18.03 -13.48
CA PHE A 443 20.13 -18.68 -12.27
C PHE A 443 19.70 -20.13 -12.55
N VAL A 444 20.54 -20.93 -13.20
CA VAL A 444 20.16 -22.30 -13.60
C VAL A 444 20.20 -23.26 -12.41
N THR A 445 21.14 -23.07 -11.48
CA THR A 445 21.35 -23.98 -10.34
C THR A 445 21.10 -23.30 -8.99
N GLU A 446 20.85 -24.09 -7.94
CA GLU A 446 20.78 -23.60 -6.56
C GLU A 446 22.07 -22.88 -6.13
N LEU A 447 23.23 -23.29 -6.67
CA LEU A 447 24.51 -22.63 -6.41
C LEU A 447 24.56 -21.24 -7.05
N ASP A 448 24.03 -21.07 -8.26
CA ASP A 448 23.91 -19.76 -8.89
C ASP A 448 23.03 -18.82 -8.08
N LEU A 449 21.88 -19.32 -7.60
CA LEU A 449 20.99 -18.57 -6.71
C LEU A 449 21.71 -18.15 -5.42
N LYS A 450 22.39 -19.08 -4.76
CA LYS A 450 23.16 -18.81 -3.53
C LYS A 450 24.18 -17.67 -3.71
N LEU A 451 24.90 -17.69 -4.83
CA LEU A 451 26.00 -16.75 -5.09
C LEU A 451 25.51 -15.38 -5.63
N LYS A 452 24.41 -15.36 -6.40
CA LYS A 452 24.04 -14.18 -7.22
C LYS A 452 22.70 -13.55 -6.86
N PHE A 453 21.75 -14.32 -6.35
CA PHE A 453 20.41 -13.83 -6.04
C PHE A 453 20.42 -13.15 -4.67
N TYR A 454 19.98 -11.90 -4.61
CA TYR A 454 19.89 -11.16 -3.36
C TYR A 454 18.53 -11.38 -2.70
N PRO A 455 18.44 -12.09 -1.55
CA PRO A 455 17.18 -12.32 -0.85
C PRO A 455 16.64 -11.02 -0.26
N ARG A 456 15.34 -10.78 -0.42
CA ARG A 456 14.65 -9.62 0.16
C ARG A 456 13.43 -10.07 0.94
N LYS A 457 13.18 -9.42 2.07
CA LYS A 457 12.03 -9.74 2.93
C LYS A 457 10.71 -9.45 2.22
N ASP A 458 10.67 -8.40 1.41
CA ASP A 458 9.50 -8.10 0.59
C ASP A 458 9.15 -9.15 -0.46
N TYR A 459 10.04 -10.09 -0.82
CA TYR A 459 9.67 -11.21 -1.70
C TYR A 459 8.62 -12.15 -1.12
N LYS A 460 8.15 -11.92 0.12
CA LYS A 460 6.98 -12.58 0.72
C LYS A 460 5.80 -12.73 -0.25
N TYR A 461 5.51 -11.74 -1.09
CA TYR A 461 4.40 -11.79 -2.06
C TYR A 461 4.47 -12.95 -3.06
N ILE A 462 5.66 -13.49 -3.36
CA ILE A 462 5.76 -14.65 -4.29
C ILE A 462 5.17 -15.91 -3.68
N PHE A 463 5.06 -15.97 -2.35
CA PHE A 463 4.47 -17.10 -1.62
C PHE A 463 3.01 -16.85 -1.21
N GLU A 464 2.54 -15.59 -1.24
CA GLU A 464 1.14 -15.28 -0.95
C GLU A 464 0.21 -15.87 -2.01
N LYS A 465 -0.73 -16.72 -1.60
CA LYS A 465 -1.59 -17.51 -2.51
C LYS A 465 -2.50 -16.66 -3.41
N ASP A 466 -2.82 -15.45 -2.97
CA ASP A 466 -3.72 -14.55 -3.70
C ASP A 466 -2.97 -13.63 -4.67
N LYS A 467 -1.66 -13.43 -4.47
CA LYS A 467 -0.82 -12.59 -5.34
C LYS A 467 -0.41 -13.33 -6.60
N PHE A 468 -1.30 -13.47 -7.57
CA PHE A 468 -1.01 -14.27 -8.76
C PHE A 468 -0.31 -13.50 -9.88
N LEU A 469 -0.34 -12.15 -9.89
CA LEU A 469 0.28 -11.35 -10.95
C LEU A 469 1.53 -10.61 -10.44
N ILE A 470 2.69 -10.84 -11.06
CA ILE A 470 3.95 -10.20 -10.70
C ILE A 470 4.42 -9.35 -11.88
N LEU A 471 4.38 -8.03 -11.70
CA LEU A 471 4.68 -7.04 -12.72
C LEU A 471 6.12 -6.52 -12.56
N GLY A 472 6.82 -6.32 -13.67
CA GLY A 472 8.15 -5.69 -13.63
C GLY A 472 8.72 -5.40 -15.01
N GLU A 473 9.65 -4.45 -15.12
CA GLU A 473 10.32 -4.11 -16.39
C GLU A 473 11.36 -5.16 -16.81
N LYS A 474 11.97 -5.01 -17.99
CA LYS A 474 13.07 -5.88 -18.41
C LYS A 474 14.28 -5.65 -17.48
N GLY A 475 14.97 -6.72 -17.09
CA GLY A 475 16.16 -6.61 -16.24
C GLY A 475 15.93 -6.40 -14.74
N VAL A 476 14.68 -6.28 -14.25
CA VAL A 476 14.39 -6.12 -12.80
C VAL A 476 14.49 -7.41 -11.97
N GLY A 477 14.69 -8.58 -12.60
CA GLY A 477 14.86 -9.86 -11.89
C GLY A 477 13.65 -10.81 -11.90
N LYS A 478 12.68 -10.65 -12.82
CA LYS A 478 11.55 -11.59 -12.99
C LYS A 478 12.01 -13.05 -13.15
N THR A 479 12.92 -13.30 -14.09
CA THR A 479 13.49 -14.64 -14.35
C THR A 479 14.29 -15.19 -13.16
N ALA A 480 14.88 -14.31 -12.33
CA ALA A 480 15.55 -14.73 -11.11
C ALA A 480 14.54 -15.26 -10.08
N LEU A 481 13.41 -14.56 -9.89
CA LEU A 481 12.31 -15.03 -9.05
C LEU A 481 11.62 -16.29 -9.61
N PHE A 482 11.48 -16.39 -10.93
CA PHE A 482 11.02 -17.61 -11.60
C PHE A 482 11.92 -18.81 -11.26
N SER A 483 13.25 -18.63 -11.34
CA SER A 483 14.21 -19.67 -10.97
C SER A 483 14.12 -20.05 -9.49
N VAL A 484 13.93 -19.09 -8.59
CA VAL A 484 13.69 -19.36 -7.16
C VAL A 484 12.51 -20.32 -6.98
N LEU A 485 11.37 -20.04 -7.62
CA LEU A 485 10.18 -20.89 -7.51
C LEU A 485 10.38 -22.26 -8.17
N SER A 486 11.28 -22.36 -9.15
CA SER A 486 11.63 -23.63 -9.79
C SER A 486 12.55 -24.51 -8.91
N HIS A 487 13.17 -23.94 -7.87
CA HIS A 487 14.09 -24.62 -6.95
C HIS A 487 13.49 -24.72 -5.55
N GLN A 488 12.85 -25.85 -5.23
CA GLN A 488 12.09 -26.04 -4.00
C GLN A 488 12.88 -25.72 -2.72
N LYS A 489 14.12 -26.21 -2.57
CA LYS A 489 14.92 -25.97 -1.36
C LYS A 489 15.24 -24.49 -1.15
N TYR A 490 15.55 -23.78 -2.24
CA TYR A 490 15.82 -22.36 -2.19
C TYR A 490 14.55 -21.56 -1.88
N ALA A 491 13.42 -21.93 -2.48
CA ALA A 491 12.12 -21.34 -2.19
C ALA A 491 11.72 -21.51 -0.70
N GLU A 492 11.94 -22.69 -0.11
CA GLU A 492 11.70 -22.96 1.31
C GLU A 492 12.59 -22.10 2.22
N ALA A 493 13.89 -21.99 1.91
CA ALA A 493 14.81 -21.13 2.65
C ALA A 493 14.42 -19.65 2.56
N LEU A 494 14.04 -19.17 1.37
CA LEU A 494 13.61 -17.79 1.17
C LEU A 494 12.29 -17.51 1.89
N ALA A 495 11.34 -18.44 1.87
CA ALA A 495 10.08 -18.30 2.61
C ALA A 495 10.31 -18.16 4.11
N LYS A 496 11.22 -18.96 4.67
CA LYS A 496 11.63 -18.86 6.08
C LYS A 496 12.26 -17.49 6.38
N TYR A 497 13.15 -17.00 5.51
CA TYR A 497 13.74 -15.67 5.64
C TYR A 497 12.69 -14.54 5.59
N CYS A 498 11.68 -14.69 4.74
CA CYS A 498 10.52 -13.79 4.65
C CYS A 498 9.50 -13.95 5.80
N SER A 499 9.79 -14.75 6.83
CA SER A 499 8.90 -15.03 7.97
C SER A 499 7.55 -15.67 7.57
N ILE A 500 7.54 -16.48 6.52
CA ILE A 500 6.38 -17.27 6.09
C ILE A 500 6.41 -18.64 6.79
N ASN A 501 5.22 -19.17 7.09
CA ASN A 501 5.07 -20.51 7.66
C ASN A 501 5.64 -21.58 6.70
N SER A 502 6.72 -22.25 7.11
CA SER A 502 7.41 -23.27 6.30
C SER A 502 6.51 -24.43 5.89
N GLN A 503 5.54 -24.77 6.74
CA GLN A 503 4.61 -25.88 6.51
C GLN A 503 3.67 -25.64 5.32
N GLU A 504 3.39 -24.37 4.98
CA GLU A 504 2.61 -24.04 3.79
C GLU A 504 3.41 -24.21 2.50
N VAL A 505 4.71 -23.90 2.55
CA VAL A 505 5.61 -23.97 1.39
C VAL A 505 6.04 -25.41 1.11
N GLU A 506 6.30 -26.21 2.15
CA GLU A 506 6.62 -27.65 2.02
C GLU A 506 5.51 -28.43 1.30
N ASN A 507 4.25 -28.03 1.48
CA ASN A 507 3.10 -28.65 0.84
C ASN A 507 2.78 -28.05 -0.55
N THR A 508 3.62 -27.15 -1.05
CA THR A 508 3.43 -26.45 -2.32
C THR A 508 4.36 -27.02 -3.39
N LYS A 509 3.77 -27.45 -4.51
CA LYS A 509 4.50 -27.84 -5.72
C LYS A 509 4.41 -26.72 -6.76
N TRP A 510 5.56 -26.23 -7.20
CA TRP A 510 5.68 -25.25 -8.26
C TRP A 510 5.75 -25.97 -9.60
N ILE A 511 4.85 -25.62 -10.52
CA ILE A 511 4.73 -26.27 -11.84
C ILE A 511 4.92 -25.21 -12.90
N ILE A 512 5.83 -25.44 -13.84
CA ILE A 512 6.07 -24.51 -14.95
C ILE A 512 4.85 -24.55 -15.88
N GLY A 513 4.16 -23.43 -16.00
CA GLY A 513 2.97 -23.24 -16.85
C GLY A 513 3.31 -22.76 -18.25
N PHE A 514 4.45 -22.08 -18.43
CA PHE A 514 5.00 -21.68 -19.72
C PHE A 514 6.47 -21.28 -19.57
N GLU A 515 7.32 -21.74 -20.49
CA GLU A 515 8.74 -21.41 -20.59
C GLU A 515 9.19 -21.57 -22.06
N LYS A 516 10.09 -20.68 -22.52
CA LYS A 516 10.50 -20.56 -23.94
C LYS A 516 11.23 -21.81 -24.48
N ASP A 517 11.98 -22.52 -23.64
CA ASP A 517 12.92 -23.57 -24.08
C ASP A 517 12.43 -25.00 -23.82
N ASN A 518 11.16 -25.18 -23.41
CA ASN A 518 10.61 -26.49 -23.11
C ASN A 518 9.75 -27.01 -24.28
N THR A 519 10.16 -28.14 -24.84
CA THR A 519 9.56 -28.78 -26.03
C THR A 519 8.10 -29.22 -25.84
N ASN A 520 7.61 -29.26 -24.61
CA ASN A 520 6.21 -29.57 -24.32
C ASN A 520 5.29 -28.36 -24.56
N PHE A 521 5.84 -27.16 -24.68
CA PHE A 521 5.08 -25.94 -24.99
C PHE A 521 5.00 -25.67 -26.49
N PRO A 522 3.94 -24.96 -26.95
CA PRO A 522 3.88 -24.50 -28.32
C PRO A 522 4.95 -23.45 -28.64
N ASP A 523 5.46 -23.51 -29.87
CA ASP A 523 6.32 -22.46 -30.41
C ASP A 523 5.49 -21.24 -30.85
N LYS A 524 6.20 -20.17 -31.21
CA LYS A 524 5.61 -18.90 -31.65
C LYS A 524 4.69 -19.08 -32.86
N THR A 525 5.09 -19.92 -33.82
CA THR A 525 4.32 -20.21 -35.04
C THR A 525 2.99 -20.90 -34.73
N ASN A 526 2.96 -21.80 -33.76
CA ASN A 526 1.72 -22.42 -33.32
C ASN A 526 0.79 -21.39 -32.67
N PHE A 527 1.30 -20.47 -31.85
CA PHE A 527 0.50 -19.38 -31.28
C PHE A 527 -0.02 -18.40 -32.35
N GLU A 528 0.78 -18.07 -33.37
CA GLU A 528 0.34 -17.24 -34.51
C GLU A 528 -0.85 -17.86 -35.25
N SER A 529 -0.91 -19.20 -35.29
CA SER A 529 -2.03 -19.93 -35.89
C SER A 529 -3.36 -19.78 -35.12
N LEU A 530 -3.34 -19.19 -33.92
CA LEU A 530 -4.52 -18.95 -33.07
C LEU A 530 -5.15 -17.57 -33.31
N LYS A 531 -4.72 -16.79 -34.30
CA LYS A 531 -5.21 -15.43 -34.57
C LYS A 531 -6.73 -15.26 -34.64
N ASP A 532 -7.45 -16.29 -35.05
CA ASP A 532 -8.91 -16.28 -35.22
C ASP A 532 -9.67 -16.79 -33.97
N PHE A 533 -8.97 -17.02 -32.84
CA PHE A 533 -9.60 -17.46 -31.59
C PHE A 533 -10.35 -16.31 -30.91
N SER A 534 -11.51 -16.64 -30.35
CA SER A 534 -12.22 -15.86 -29.35
C SER A 534 -11.52 -15.93 -27.99
N LEU A 535 -11.81 -14.99 -27.09
CA LEU A 535 -11.29 -14.98 -25.71
C LEU A 535 -11.59 -16.29 -24.96
N THR A 536 -12.77 -16.87 -25.20
CA THR A 536 -13.18 -18.16 -24.63
C THR A 536 -12.31 -19.31 -25.13
N GLU A 537 -11.98 -19.35 -26.42
CA GLU A 537 -11.12 -20.38 -27.01
C GLU A 537 -9.67 -20.22 -26.53
N PHE A 538 -9.17 -18.98 -26.40
CA PHE A 538 -7.85 -18.72 -25.79
C PHE A 538 -7.79 -19.22 -24.33
N ARG A 539 -8.84 -18.96 -23.55
CA ARG A 539 -8.97 -19.49 -22.19
C ARG A 539 -8.94 -21.01 -22.18
N ASN A 540 -9.73 -21.67 -23.03
CA ASN A 540 -9.75 -23.14 -23.13
C ASN A 540 -8.36 -23.68 -23.49
N TYR A 541 -7.66 -23.01 -24.41
CA TYR A 541 -6.31 -23.38 -24.82
C TYR A 541 -5.31 -23.32 -23.66
N TRP A 542 -5.36 -22.26 -22.83
CA TRP A 542 -4.53 -22.16 -21.62
C TRP A 542 -4.81 -23.29 -20.62
N VAL A 543 -6.08 -23.63 -20.41
CA VAL A 543 -6.46 -24.73 -19.50
C VAL A 543 -5.99 -26.08 -20.03
N ILE A 544 -6.03 -26.31 -21.35
CA ILE A 544 -5.50 -27.52 -21.98
C ILE A 544 -3.98 -27.63 -21.74
N LEU A 545 -3.23 -26.54 -21.95
CA LEU A 545 -1.78 -26.51 -21.66
C LEU A 545 -1.48 -26.78 -20.18
N LEU A 546 -2.28 -26.20 -19.28
CA LEU A 546 -2.18 -26.46 -17.85
C LEU A 546 -2.37 -27.94 -17.52
N ILE A 547 -3.45 -28.56 -18.01
CA ILE A 547 -3.74 -29.99 -17.76
C ILE A 547 -2.60 -30.87 -18.27
N ARG A 548 -2.03 -30.55 -19.43
CA ARG A 548 -0.93 -31.30 -20.03
C ARG A 548 0.36 -31.26 -19.20
N ASN A 549 0.57 -30.20 -18.42
CA ASN A 549 1.75 -30.06 -17.56
C ASN A 549 1.60 -30.74 -16.19
N LEU A 550 0.40 -31.22 -15.86
CA LEU A 550 0.20 -32.02 -14.67
C LEU A 550 0.63 -33.47 -14.93
N GLU A 551 1.21 -34.12 -13.92
CA GLU A 551 1.67 -35.51 -14.06
C GLU A 551 0.53 -36.47 -14.43
N GLU A 552 0.72 -37.31 -15.44
CA GLU A 552 -0.30 -38.26 -15.92
C GLU A 552 -0.83 -39.17 -14.80
N ASN A 553 0.05 -39.58 -13.88
CA ASN A 553 -0.32 -40.38 -12.71
C ASN A 553 -1.30 -39.68 -11.76
N PHE A 554 -1.39 -38.35 -11.79
CA PHE A 554 -2.29 -37.58 -10.95
C PHE A 554 -3.76 -37.84 -11.30
N PHE A 555 -4.05 -38.19 -12.56
CA PHE A 555 -5.39 -38.36 -13.11
C PHE A 555 -5.95 -39.78 -13.06
N LYS A 556 -5.20 -40.76 -12.55
CA LYS A 556 -5.50 -42.22 -12.64
C LYS A 556 -6.83 -42.69 -12.00
N GLU A 557 -7.68 -41.80 -11.51
CA GLU A 557 -8.94 -42.10 -10.81
C GLU A 557 -10.05 -41.09 -11.16
N PHE A 558 -9.92 -40.33 -12.25
CA PHE A 558 -10.85 -39.26 -12.59
C PHE A 558 -11.91 -39.76 -13.58
N ASP A 559 -13.16 -39.33 -13.43
CA ASP A 559 -14.26 -39.74 -14.33
C ASP A 559 -14.10 -39.20 -15.78
N TYR A 560 -13.09 -38.36 -16.03
CA TYR A 560 -12.84 -37.65 -17.30
C TYR A 560 -11.61 -38.18 -18.06
N ILE A 561 -11.20 -39.43 -17.81
CA ILE A 561 -9.97 -40.02 -18.38
C ILE A 561 -9.89 -39.89 -19.90
N GLU A 562 -10.98 -40.05 -20.65
CA GLU A 562 -10.94 -39.98 -22.13
C GLU A 562 -10.46 -38.62 -22.66
N ILE A 563 -10.96 -37.52 -22.08
CA ILE A 563 -10.57 -36.16 -22.50
C ILE A 563 -9.14 -35.85 -22.03
N ILE A 564 -8.79 -36.27 -20.82
CA ILE A 564 -7.45 -36.09 -20.26
C ILE A 564 -6.42 -36.84 -21.12
N GLU A 565 -6.70 -38.10 -21.46
CA GLU A 565 -5.86 -38.90 -22.36
C GLU A 565 -5.76 -38.27 -23.75
N ASN A 566 -6.86 -37.75 -24.30
CA ASN A 566 -6.85 -37.06 -25.58
C ASN A 566 -5.94 -35.82 -25.55
N ILE A 567 -6.00 -35.02 -24.47
CA ILE A 567 -5.14 -33.84 -24.28
C ILE A 567 -3.67 -34.24 -24.15
N ILE A 568 -3.35 -35.24 -23.32
CA ILE A 568 -1.98 -35.66 -23.03
C ILE A 568 -1.32 -36.30 -24.25
N LYS A 569 -2.04 -37.15 -25.00
CA LYS A 569 -1.52 -37.89 -26.15
C LYS A 569 -1.51 -37.06 -27.45
N SER A 570 -2.27 -35.96 -27.51
CA SER A 570 -2.34 -35.10 -28.69
C SER A 570 -1.02 -34.35 -28.94
N THR A 571 -0.62 -34.28 -30.21
CA THR A 571 0.48 -33.39 -30.63
C THR A 571 0.09 -31.93 -30.41
N VAL A 572 1.07 -31.07 -30.08
CA VAL A 572 0.85 -29.63 -29.79
C VAL A 572 -0.03 -28.94 -30.85
N ILE A 573 0.22 -29.21 -32.12
CA ILE A 573 -0.48 -28.61 -33.28
C ILE A 573 -2.00 -28.91 -33.26
N ASN A 574 -2.40 -30.04 -32.68
CA ASN A 574 -3.80 -30.49 -32.65
C ASN A 574 -4.57 -29.97 -31.43
N LEU A 575 -3.90 -29.39 -30.43
CA LEU A 575 -4.56 -28.86 -29.22
C LEU A 575 -5.54 -27.72 -29.55
N LYS A 576 -5.26 -26.97 -30.63
CA LYS A 576 -6.16 -25.92 -31.11
C LYS A 576 -7.53 -26.45 -31.54
N ASN A 577 -7.59 -27.69 -32.02
CA ASN A 577 -8.86 -28.31 -32.43
C ASN A 577 -9.69 -28.67 -31.20
N ILE A 578 -9.04 -29.20 -30.15
CA ILE A 578 -9.69 -29.52 -28.88
C ILE A 578 -10.26 -28.26 -28.22
N ALA A 579 -9.52 -27.14 -28.25
CA ALA A 579 -9.96 -25.87 -27.66
C ALA A 579 -11.26 -25.31 -28.30
N LYS A 580 -11.59 -25.75 -29.52
CA LYS A 580 -12.78 -25.35 -30.30
C LYS A 580 -13.96 -26.31 -30.19
N GLU A 581 -13.78 -27.46 -29.53
CA GLU A 581 -14.87 -28.44 -29.38
C GLU A 581 -16.05 -27.85 -28.60
N GLU A 582 -17.27 -28.20 -29.01
CA GLU A 582 -18.47 -27.76 -28.29
C GLU A 582 -18.46 -28.25 -26.83
N ASN A 583 -18.82 -27.35 -25.92
CA ASN A 583 -18.87 -27.60 -24.47
C ASN A 583 -17.54 -28.00 -23.82
N ILE A 584 -16.39 -27.87 -24.52
CA ILE A 584 -15.09 -28.24 -23.95
C ILE A 584 -14.75 -27.43 -22.69
N GLY A 585 -15.13 -26.14 -22.66
CA GLY A 585 -14.84 -25.27 -21.51
C GLY A 585 -15.43 -25.79 -20.20
N GLU A 586 -16.64 -26.34 -20.21
CA GLU A 586 -17.28 -26.90 -19.01
C GLU A 586 -16.56 -28.18 -18.55
N LYS A 587 -16.23 -29.07 -19.50
CA LYS A 587 -15.46 -30.30 -19.24
C LYS A 587 -14.09 -29.98 -18.64
N LEU A 588 -13.38 -29.00 -19.18
CA LEU A 588 -12.08 -28.54 -18.68
C LEU A 588 -12.20 -28.02 -17.23
N MET A 589 -13.23 -27.23 -16.92
CA MET A 589 -13.44 -26.75 -15.55
C MET A 589 -13.78 -27.88 -14.58
N GLN A 590 -14.56 -28.88 -15.00
CA GLN A 590 -14.83 -30.07 -14.18
C GLN A 590 -13.54 -30.83 -13.83
N ILE A 591 -12.62 -30.96 -14.79
CA ILE A 591 -11.30 -31.55 -14.56
C ILE A 591 -10.52 -30.71 -13.52
N LEU A 592 -10.46 -29.39 -13.68
CA LEU A 592 -9.75 -28.52 -12.73
C LEU A 592 -10.36 -28.55 -11.32
N TYR A 593 -11.69 -28.62 -11.19
CA TYR A 593 -12.35 -28.78 -9.89
C TYR A 593 -12.03 -30.13 -9.24
N ALA A 594 -11.97 -31.21 -10.03
CA ALA A 594 -11.54 -32.53 -9.53
C ALA A 594 -10.07 -32.50 -9.07
N VAL A 595 -9.18 -31.83 -9.83
CA VAL A 595 -7.78 -31.60 -9.44
C VAL A 595 -7.74 -30.84 -8.11
N ASN A 596 -8.43 -29.70 -8.03
CA ASN A 596 -8.45 -28.86 -6.83
C ASN A 596 -8.96 -29.62 -5.60
N LYS A 597 -10.03 -30.42 -5.75
CA LYS A 597 -10.58 -31.24 -4.67
C LYS A 597 -9.59 -32.31 -4.18
N ARG A 598 -8.86 -32.95 -5.10
CA ARG A 598 -7.82 -33.93 -4.73
C ARG A 598 -6.66 -33.26 -3.98
N LEU A 599 -6.26 -32.05 -4.41
CA LEU A 599 -5.24 -31.26 -3.72
C LEU A 599 -5.68 -30.86 -2.31
N GLN A 600 -6.94 -30.45 -2.13
CA GLN A 600 -7.53 -30.18 -0.81
C GLN A 600 -7.47 -31.42 0.10
N ILE A 601 -7.87 -32.60 -0.39
CA ILE A 601 -7.85 -33.85 0.39
C ILE A 601 -6.43 -34.22 0.82
N LYS A 602 -5.44 -33.99 -0.05
CA LYS A 602 -4.03 -34.26 0.23
C LYS A 602 -3.34 -33.13 1.02
N ASN A 603 -4.03 -32.03 1.31
CA ASN A 603 -3.47 -30.81 1.87
C ASN A 603 -2.24 -30.30 1.07
N GLN A 604 -2.32 -30.36 -0.26
CA GLN A 604 -1.27 -29.91 -1.18
C GLN A 604 -1.73 -28.68 -1.97
N PHE A 605 -0.77 -27.89 -2.43
CA PHE A 605 -1.01 -26.73 -3.30
C PHE A 605 -0.20 -26.90 -4.59
N PHE A 606 -0.82 -26.66 -5.73
CA PHE A 606 -0.13 -26.51 -7.01
C PHE A 606 -0.13 -25.03 -7.38
N ILE A 607 1.07 -24.47 -7.57
CA ILE A 607 1.24 -23.10 -8.04
C ILE A 607 1.87 -23.14 -9.43
N ILE A 608 1.11 -22.67 -10.41
CA ILE A 608 1.50 -22.67 -11.81
C ILE A 608 2.25 -21.39 -12.14
N VAL A 609 3.52 -21.50 -12.52
CA VAL A 609 4.41 -20.36 -12.74
C VAL A 609 4.57 -20.09 -14.24
N TYR A 610 4.26 -18.87 -14.67
CA TYR A 610 4.39 -18.43 -16.06
C TYR A 610 5.45 -17.32 -16.14
N ASP A 611 6.47 -17.51 -16.97
CA ASP A 611 7.45 -16.47 -17.32
C ASP A 611 7.63 -16.42 -18.85
N HIS A 612 8.34 -15.42 -19.38
CA HIS A 612 8.62 -15.27 -20.80
C HIS A 612 7.39 -15.10 -21.71
N LEU A 613 6.23 -14.71 -21.17
CA LEU A 613 5.03 -14.41 -21.97
C LEU A 613 5.24 -13.25 -22.95
N ASP A 614 6.18 -12.35 -22.65
CA ASP A 614 6.55 -11.21 -23.49
C ASP A 614 7.31 -11.61 -24.75
N ALA A 615 8.26 -12.55 -24.63
CA ALA A 615 9.11 -13.02 -25.72
C ALA A 615 8.55 -14.27 -26.44
N GLY A 616 7.83 -15.12 -25.71
CA GLY A 616 7.31 -16.39 -26.22
C GLY A 616 6.01 -16.28 -27.01
N LEU A 617 5.24 -15.21 -26.81
CA LEU A 617 3.96 -14.98 -27.50
C LEU A 617 4.09 -14.03 -28.71
N PRO A 618 3.31 -14.23 -29.78
CA PRO A 618 3.37 -13.39 -30.97
C PRO A 618 2.64 -12.06 -30.80
N VAL A 619 3.33 -10.98 -31.20
CA VAL A 619 2.81 -9.60 -31.17
C VAL A 619 1.80 -9.36 -32.30
N GLU A 620 1.91 -10.12 -33.40
CA GLU A 620 1.07 -9.96 -34.58
C GLU A 620 -0.41 -10.23 -34.30
N ASN A 621 -1.29 -9.47 -34.97
CA ASN A 621 -2.76 -9.62 -34.89
C ASN A 621 -3.34 -9.54 -33.46
N ASP A 622 -2.64 -8.88 -32.53
CA ASP A 622 -3.07 -8.72 -31.13
C ASP A 622 -3.23 -10.07 -30.38
N VAL A 623 -2.53 -11.11 -30.83
CA VAL A 623 -2.62 -12.45 -30.23
C VAL A 623 -2.05 -12.45 -28.81
N ARG A 624 -0.87 -11.83 -28.59
CA ARG A 624 -0.28 -11.70 -27.24
C ARG A 624 -1.23 -11.04 -26.25
N GLY A 625 -1.82 -9.89 -26.61
CA GLY A 625 -2.77 -9.16 -25.75
C GLY A 625 -3.96 -10.02 -25.34
N LYS A 626 -4.60 -10.70 -26.29
CA LYS A 626 -5.75 -11.61 -26.03
C LYS A 626 -5.37 -12.85 -25.22
N MET A 627 -4.19 -13.43 -25.47
CA MET A 627 -3.69 -14.58 -24.71
C MET A 627 -3.36 -14.19 -23.27
N VAL A 628 -2.68 -13.08 -23.04
CA VAL A 628 -2.38 -12.59 -21.68
C VAL A 628 -3.67 -12.19 -20.97
N SER A 629 -4.58 -11.50 -21.65
CA SER A 629 -5.89 -11.11 -21.08
C SER A 629 -6.70 -12.34 -20.64
N SER A 630 -6.84 -13.35 -21.49
CA SER A 630 -7.56 -14.57 -21.14
C SER A 630 -6.92 -15.36 -20.00
N LEU A 631 -5.58 -15.38 -19.89
CA LEU A 631 -4.86 -16.01 -18.79
C LEU A 631 -5.10 -15.28 -17.46
N VAL A 632 -4.97 -13.94 -17.45
CA VAL A 632 -5.17 -13.11 -16.26
C VAL A 632 -6.63 -13.18 -15.80
N SER A 633 -7.59 -13.03 -16.71
CA SER A 633 -9.03 -13.15 -16.40
C SER A 633 -9.37 -14.52 -15.83
N PHE A 634 -8.81 -15.60 -16.41
CA PHE A 634 -9.07 -16.96 -15.94
C PHE A 634 -8.70 -17.15 -14.47
N TYR A 635 -7.49 -16.76 -14.07
CA TYR A 635 -7.05 -16.92 -12.69
C TYR A 635 -7.77 -15.96 -11.73
N TYR A 636 -8.07 -14.75 -12.16
CA TYR A 636 -8.86 -13.79 -11.38
C TYR A 636 -10.29 -14.30 -11.11
N GLU A 637 -11.02 -14.71 -12.14
CA GLU A 637 -12.40 -15.24 -12.04
C GLU A 637 -12.51 -16.50 -11.17
N ASN A 638 -11.44 -17.29 -11.11
CA ASN A 638 -11.41 -18.58 -10.42
C ASN A 638 -10.60 -18.56 -9.11
N ILE A 639 -10.15 -17.39 -8.65
CA ILE A 639 -9.27 -17.28 -7.48
C ILE A 639 -9.85 -17.93 -6.21
N ASN A 640 -11.17 -17.82 -6.01
CA ASN A 640 -11.88 -18.40 -4.88
C ASN A 640 -12.31 -19.85 -5.12
N ARG A 641 -12.56 -20.23 -6.39
CA ARG A 641 -13.02 -21.58 -6.75
C ARG A 641 -11.89 -22.60 -6.77
N LEU A 642 -10.69 -22.16 -7.15
CA LEU A 642 -9.47 -22.96 -7.22
C LEU A 642 -8.57 -22.62 -6.03
N SER A 643 -8.99 -23.02 -4.82
CA SER A 643 -8.28 -22.68 -3.58
C SER A 643 -6.87 -23.28 -3.48
N ASN A 644 -6.63 -24.44 -4.10
CA ASN A 644 -5.40 -25.22 -4.02
C ASN A 644 -4.67 -25.33 -5.38
N LEU A 645 -5.24 -24.77 -6.45
CA LEU A 645 -4.64 -24.65 -7.78
C LEU A 645 -4.52 -23.17 -8.13
N LYS A 646 -3.35 -22.59 -7.88
CA LYS A 646 -3.08 -21.14 -7.98
C LYS A 646 -2.01 -20.87 -9.05
N SER A 647 -1.69 -19.59 -9.29
CA SER A 647 -0.65 -19.22 -10.24
C SER A 647 0.26 -18.08 -9.78
N LYS A 648 1.37 -17.94 -10.49
CA LYS A 648 2.30 -16.80 -10.47
C LYS A 648 2.63 -16.45 -11.91
N ILE A 649 2.12 -15.32 -12.37
CA ILE A 649 2.28 -14.82 -13.74
C ILE A 649 3.28 -13.67 -13.69
N PHE A 650 4.49 -13.91 -14.17
CA PHE A 650 5.49 -12.86 -14.37
C PHE A 650 5.20 -12.17 -15.70
N LEU A 651 4.86 -10.88 -15.63
CA LEU A 651 4.47 -10.09 -16.79
C LEU A 651 5.16 -8.73 -16.77
N ARG A 652 5.39 -8.17 -17.95
CA ARG A 652 5.90 -6.80 -18.04
C ARG A 652 4.80 -5.78 -17.77
N ASN A 653 5.17 -4.70 -17.08
CA ASN A 653 4.21 -3.66 -16.68
C ASN A 653 3.59 -2.93 -17.89
N ASP A 654 4.39 -2.64 -18.91
CA ASP A 654 3.93 -2.03 -20.16
C ASP A 654 2.95 -2.92 -20.93
N ILE A 655 3.21 -4.23 -21.00
CA ILE A 655 2.28 -5.21 -21.61
C ILE A 655 0.96 -5.25 -20.84
N PHE A 656 1.01 -5.28 -19.51
CA PHE A 656 -0.21 -5.24 -18.68
C PHE A 656 -1.01 -3.95 -18.89
N THR A 657 -0.34 -2.80 -18.93
CA THR A 657 -1.04 -1.52 -19.10
C THR A 657 -1.61 -1.37 -20.51
N ARG A 658 -0.84 -1.72 -21.55
CA ARG A 658 -1.16 -1.41 -22.96
C ARG A 658 -1.93 -2.51 -23.68
N GLU A 659 -1.63 -3.78 -23.44
CA GLU A 659 -2.17 -4.91 -24.23
C GLU A 659 -3.29 -5.66 -23.52
N VAL A 660 -3.33 -5.64 -22.19
CA VAL A 660 -4.44 -6.23 -21.42
C VAL A 660 -5.61 -5.24 -21.41
N LYS A 661 -6.48 -5.30 -22.42
CA LYS A 661 -7.62 -4.37 -22.59
C LYS A 661 -8.97 -5.00 -22.25
N ASP A 662 -9.10 -6.30 -22.41
CA ASP A 662 -10.40 -7.01 -22.33
C ASP A 662 -10.70 -7.60 -20.95
N VAL A 663 -10.21 -6.98 -19.88
CA VAL A 663 -10.48 -7.45 -18.51
C VAL A 663 -11.35 -6.45 -17.77
N THR A 664 -12.39 -6.96 -17.12
CA THR A 664 -13.27 -6.17 -16.27
C THR A 664 -12.49 -5.65 -15.06
N ASP A 665 -12.38 -4.33 -14.94
CA ASP A 665 -11.94 -3.61 -13.73
C ASP A 665 -10.48 -3.90 -13.31
N LYS A 666 -9.52 -3.25 -14.01
CA LYS A 666 -8.07 -3.42 -13.78
C LYS A 666 -7.65 -3.16 -12.33
N VAL A 667 -8.33 -2.27 -11.62
CA VAL A 667 -8.04 -1.96 -10.20
C VAL A 667 -8.20 -3.19 -9.33
N LYS A 668 -9.22 -4.00 -9.58
CA LYS A 668 -9.45 -5.24 -8.81
C LYS A 668 -8.36 -6.26 -9.05
N ILE A 669 -7.86 -6.37 -10.27
CA ILE A 669 -6.72 -7.24 -10.59
C ILE A 669 -5.46 -6.74 -9.89
N LEU A 670 -5.27 -5.42 -9.82
CA LEU A 670 -4.11 -4.82 -9.16
C LEU A 670 -4.04 -5.20 -7.67
N ASN A 671 -5.18 -5.43 -6.99
CA ASN A 671 -5.20 -5.97 -5.62
C ASN A 671 -4.48 -7.33 -5.48
N TYR A 672 -4.51 -8.13 -6.55
CA TYR A 672 -3.87 -9.45 -6.66
C TYR A 672 -2.51 -9.40 -7.39
N SER A 673 -2.01 -8.19 -7.67
CA SER A 673 -0.73 -7.96 -8.33
C SER A 673 0.35 -7.44 -7.37
N GLN A 674 1.62 -7.62 -7.73
CA GLN A 674 2.75 -6.96 -7.09
C GLN A 674 3.75 -6.48 -8.14
N LYS A 675 4.27 -5.25 -7.97
CA LYS A 675 5.37 -4.74 -8.79
C LYS A 675 6.72 -5.07 -8.15
N ILE A 676 7.68 -5.52 -8.96
CA ILE A 676 9.07 -5.66 -8.58
C ILE A 676 9.74 -4.30 -8.77
N GLU A 677 10.04 -3.66 -7.66
CA GLU A 677 10.76 -2.39 -7.63
C GLU A 677 12.11 -2.58 -6.91
N TRP A 678 13.01 -1.62 -7.09
CA TRP A 678 14.33 -1.65 -6.49
C TRP A 678 14.65 -0.26 -5.93
N GLU A 679 14.97 -0.22 -4.65
CA GLU A 679 15.61 0.95 -4.05
C GLU A 679 17.11 0.94 -4.34
N TYR A 680 17.71 2.12 -4.44
CA TYR A 680 19.13 2.24 -4.83
C TYR A 680 20.08 1.53 -3.86
N ASP A 681 19.81 1.61 -2.56
CA ASP A 681 20.57 0.92 -1.50
C ASP A 681 20.48 -0.62 -1.63
N GLN A 682 19.32 -1.14 -2.01
CA GLN A 682 19.15 -2.56 -2.29
C GLN A 682 19.97 -2.99 -3.50
N LEU A 683 20.02 -2.17 -4.55
CA LEU A 683 20.83 -2.45 -5.74
C LEU A 683 22.32 -2.51 -5.38
N LEU A 684 22.78 -1.64 -4.50
CA LEU A 684 24.13 -1.72 -3.95
C LEU A 684 24.34 -3.01 -3.15
N ASN A 685 23.38 -3.45 -2.34
CA ASN A 685 23.44 -4.74 -1.65
C ASN A 685 23.49 -5.94 -2.61
N VAL A 686 22.84 -5.88 -3.78
CA VAL A 686 23.03 -6.89 -4.84
C VAL A 686 24.50 -6.97 -5.26
N VAL A 687 25.14 -5.82 -5.47
CA VAL A 687 26.57 -5.74 -5.81
C VAL A 687 27.43 -6.25 -4.65
N TRP A 688 27.15 -5.84 -3.41
CA TRP A 688 27.91 -6.27 -2.23
C TRP A 688 27.85 -7.76 -2.01
N LYS A 689 26.66 -8.37 -2.12
CA LYS A 689 26.50 -9.84 -2.05
C LYS A 689 27.42 -10.51 -3.06
N ARG A 690 27.35 -10.09 -4.32
CA ARG A 690 28.12 -10.71 -5.41
C ARG A 690 29.62 -10.57 -5.19
N ILE A 691 30.11 -9.40 -4.78
CA ILE A 691 31.55 -9.21 -4.48
C ILE A 691 31.97 -10.05 -3.27
N TYR A 692 31.15 -10.07 -2.20
CA TYR A 692 31.44 -10.79 -0.97
C TYR A 692 31.50 -12.31 -1.19
N GLU A 693 30.59 -12.87 -1.99
CA GLU A 693 30.60 -14.31 -2.33
C GLU A 693 31.81 -14.73 -3.17
N GLN A 694 32.42 -13.81 -3.94
CA GLN A 694 33.70 -14.11 -4.60
C GLN A 694 34.86 -14.20 -3.61
N ASN A 695 34.82 -13.41 -2.54
CA ASN A 695 35.87 -13.36 -1.52
C ASN A 695 35.35 -12.85 -0.17
N LYS A 696 34.91 -13.78 0.70
CA LYS A 696 34.36 -13.46 2.04
C LYS A 696 35.37 -12.86 3.01
N ASP A 697 36.67 -13.05 2.73
CA ASP A 697 37.78 -12.48 3.49
C ASP A 697 38.26 -11.13 2.93
N SER A 698 37.50 -10.56 1.99
CA SER A 698 37.73 -9.23 1.45
C SER A 698 37.76 -8.18 2.56
N ILE A 699 38.83 -7.37 2.56
CA ILE A 699 38.97 -6.23 3.48
C ILE A 699 37.92 -5.14 3.22
N LEU A 700 37.29 -5.13 2.03
CA LEU A 700 36.25 -4.18 1.65
C LEU A 700 35.06 -4.22 2.61
N PHE A 701 34.79 -5.39 3.19
CA PHE A 701 33.64 -5.65 4.05
C PHE A 701 34.04 -5.98 5.50
N SER A 702 35.31 -5.81 5.89
CA SER A 702 35.78 -6.16 7.24
C SER A 702 34.95 -5.51 8.34
N ASP A 703 34.65 -4.23 8.16
CA ASP A 703 33.95 -3.38 9.12
C ASP A 703 32.42 -3.66 9.11
N PHE A 704 31.95 -4.40 8.12
CA PHE A 704 30.54 -4.71 7.89
C PHE A 704 30.24 -6.20 8.05
N LYS A 705 31.20 -7.07 8.41
CA LYS A 705 30.95 -8.52 8.51
C LYS A 705 29.76 -8.89 9.39
N SER A 706 29.49 -8.13 10.46
CA SER A 706 28.31 -8.32 11.33
C SER A 706 26.97 -7.98 10.67
N LYS A 707 26.99 -7.22 9.57
CA LYS A 707 25.82 -6.83 8.77
C LYS A 707 25.54 -7.80 7.63
N PHE A 708 26.39 -8.80 7.41
CA PHE A 708 26.15 -9.89 6.46
C PHE A 708 25.58 -11.08 7.23
N GLU A 709 24.29 -11.34 7.07
CA GLU A 709 23.68 -12.56 7.58
C GLU A 709 24.10 -13.74 6.69
N GLU A 710 24.46 -14.87 7.28
CA GLU A 710 24.94 -16.05 6.56
C GLU A 710 23.91 -17.18 6.66
N ASP A 711 23.49 -17.70 5.51
CA ASP A 711 22.59 -18.84 5.40
C ASP A 711 23.17 -19.90 4.45
N ASP A 712 23.03 -21.18 4.81
CA ASP A 712 23.60 -22.30 4.07
C ASP A 712 23.03 -22.43 2.65
N ILE A 713 21.78 -22.02 2.42
CA ILE A 713 21.07 -22.13 1.14
C ILE A 713 21.06 -20.77 0.44
N LEU A 714 20.69 -19.70 1.13
CA LEU A 714 20.57 -18.36 0.55
C LEU A 714 21.93 -17.67 0.33
N GLY A 715 22.98 -18.13 1.01
CA GLY A 715 24.29 -17.50 1.02
C GLY A 715 24.33 -16.28 1.94
N SER A 716 25.25 -15.37 1.66
CA SER A 716 25.39 -14.11 2.40
C SER A 716 24.30 -13.11 2.00
N ILE A 717 23.76 -12.42 2.99
CA ILE A 717 22.69 -11.43 2.86
C ILE A 717 23.18 -10.13 3.49
N PRO A 718 23.72 -9.19 2.71
CA PRO A 718 24.11 -7.87 3.21
C PRO A 718 22.89 -7.06 3.61
N ASN A 719 22.83 -6.65 4.88
CA ASN A 719 21.77 -5.81 5.45
C ASN A 719 22.28 -4.38 5.72
N LEU A 720 22.96 -3.78 4.73
CA LEU A 720 23.36 -2.36 4.80
C LEU A 720 22.16 -1.51 4.36
N SER A 721 21.79 -0.52 5.15
CA SER A 721 20.56 0.26 4.95
C SER A 721 20.76 1.76 5.05
N SER A 722 21.95 2.22 5.46
CA SER A 722 22.22 3.66 5.57
C SER A 722 23.10 4.18 4.42
N LEU A 723 22.83 5.44 4.03
CA LEU A 723 23.66 6.19 3.09
C LEU A 723 25.14 6.18 3.50
N GLU A 724 25.41 6.28 4.79
CA GLU A 724 26.77 6.32 5.33
C GLU A 724 27.49 4.98 5.17
N GLU A 725 26.81 3.86 5.48
CA GLU A 725 27.34 2.51 5.30
C GLU A 725 27.74 2.27 3.83
N HIS A 726 26.85 2.61 2.89
CA HIS A 726 27.14 2.49 1.47
C HIS A 726 28.24 3.44 0.98
N THR A 727 28.26 4.68 1.49
CA THR A 727 29.28 5.67 1.13
C THR A 727 30.67 5.22 1.59
N LEU A 728 30.79 4.61 2.77
CA LEU A 728 32.08 4.10 3.27
C LEU A 728 32.68 3.04 2.35
N ILE A 729 31.86 2.11 1.84
CA ILE A 729 32.31 1.09 0.87
C ILE A 729 32.65 1.75 -0.47
N LEU A 730 31.78 2.62 -0.98
CA LEU A 730 31.98 3.30 -2.26
C LEU A 730 33.21 4.21 -2.26
N ASP A 731 33.53 4.87 -1.15
CA ASP A 731 34.72 5.70 -0.99
C ASP A 731 36.00 4.87 -1.07
N GLN A 732 35.99 3.63 -0.58
CA GLN A 732 37.13 2.71 -0.75
C GLN A 732 37.29 2.29 -2.21
N ILE A 733 36.18 2.10 -2.93
CA ILE A 733 36.22 1.68 -4.35
C ILE A 733 36.60 2.85 -5.26
N PHE A 734 35.89 3.97 -5.21
CA PHE A 734 36.01 5.06 -6.18
C PHE A 734 36.65 6.34 -5.63
N GLY A 735 36.97 6.39 -4.33
CA GLY A 735 37.50 7.57 -3.62
C GLY A 735 36.39 8.54 -3.21
N LYS A 736 36.67 9.42 -2.23
CA LYS A 736 35.68 10.35 -1.63
C LYS A 736 34.97 11.31 -2.61
N ASN A 737 35.54 11.52 -3.79
CA ASN A 737 35.03 12.47 -4.77
C ASN A 737 35.20 11.93 -6.19
N MET A 738 34.19 12.21 -7.00
CA MET A 738 34.04 11.88 -8.42
C MET A 738 33.93 13.16 -9.26
N GLY A 739 34.38 13.09 -10.51
CA GLY A 739 34.36 14.19 -11.47
C GLY A 739 35.57 15.13 -11.39
N GLY A 740 35.72 15.99 -12.40
CA GLY A 740 36.78 16.99 -12.50
C GLY A 740 36.59 18.19 -11.56
N ASN A 741 36.31 19.37 -12.11
CA ASN A 741 36.24 20.63 -11.33
C ASN A 741 35.05 20.71 -10.36
N ASN A 742 33.96 19.96 -10.59
CA ASN A 742 32.82 19.84 -9.68
C ASN A 742 32.85 18.47 -9.01
N LYS A 743 33.18 18.44 -7.71
CA LYS A 743 33.28 17.20 -6.93
C LYS A 743 31.88 16.71 -6.56
N ALA A 744 31.51 15.52 -7.03
CA ALA A 744 30.32 14.80 -6.59
C ALA A 744 30.73 13.60 -5.71
N TYR A 745 29.89 13.22 -4.75
CA TYR A 745 30.12 11.98 -3.99
C TYR A 745 29.81 10.74 -4.86
N PRO A 746 30.59 9.64 -4.77
CA PRO A 746 30.37 8.43 -5.57
C PRO A 746 28.94 7.90 -5.52
N TYR A 747 28.33 7.89 -4.33
CA TYR A 747 26.95 7.45 -4.13
C TYR A 747 25.97 8.19 -5.06
N ASN A 748 26.02 9.53 -5.03
CA ASN A 748 25.16 10.38 -5.86
C ASN A 748 25.55 10.35 -7.34
N TRP A 749 26.85 10.26 -7.62
CA TRP A 749 27.35 10.19 -9.00
C TRP A 749 26.79 8.94 -9.68
N ILE A 750 27.00 7.76 -9.10
CA ILE A 750 26.53 6.51 -9.69
C ILE A 750 25.03 6.58 -9.91
N ARG A 751 24.26 6.97 -8.89
CA ARG A 751 22.80 7.13 -8.98
C ARG A 751 22.39 8.00 -10.16
N ILE A 752 22.84 9.26 -10.22
CA ILE A 752 22.42 10.23 -11.24
C ILE A 752 22.78 9.78 -12.66
N HIS A 753 23.89 9.05 -12.82
CA HIS A 753 24.44 8.71 -14.13
C HIS A 753 23.88 7.42 -14.73
N ILE A 754 23.27 6.54 -13.93
CA ILE A 754 22.62 5.30 -14.40
C ILE A 754 21.10 5.32 -14.21
N GLU A 755 20.55 6.40 -13.68
CA GLU A 755 19.12 6.62 -13.50
C GLU A 755 18.49 7.08 -14.82
N ASP A 756 17.36 6.47 -15.19
CA ASP A 756 16.57 6.89 -16.34
C ASP A 756 15.76 8.18 -16.05
N THR A 757 14.95 8.66 -17.00
CA THR A 757 14.16 9.88 -16.78
C THR A 757 13.02 9.71 -15.77
N ASN A 758 12.64 8.46 -15.52
CA ASN A 758 11.61 8.02 -14.57
C ASN A 758 12.15 7.74 -13.15
N ASN A 759 13.45 7.99 -12.92
CA ASN A 759 14.14 7.78 -11.64
C ASN A 759 14.37 6.30 -11.28
N LYS A 760 14.49 5.42 -12.29
CA LYS A 760 14.70 3.97 -12.11
C LYS A 760 16.12 3.54 -12.46
N ILE A 761 16.60 2.52 -11.75
CA ILE A 761 17.89 1.87 -11.96
C ILE A 761 17.67 0.36 -11.96
N HIS A 762 18.24 -0.35 -12.93
CA HIS A 762 18.18 -1.81 -12.99
C HIS A 762 19.43 -2.46 -12.39
N PRO A 763 19.31 -3.61 -11.69
CA PRO A 763 20.46 -4.33 -11.11
C PRO A 763 21.56 -4.63 -12.14
N ARG A 764 21.17 -5.03 -13.35
CA ARG A 764 22.08 -5.40 -14.43
C ARG A 764 22.96 -4.23 -14.88
N THR A 765 22.39 -3.03 -14.97
CA THR A 765 23.10 -1.80 -15.34
C THR A 765 24.17 -1.47 -14.30
N LEU A 766 23.83 -1.57 -13.01
CA LEU A 766 24.76 -1.31 -11.91
C LEU A 766 25.89 -2.35 -11.85
N ILE A 767 25.57 -3.64 -11.95
CA ILE A 767 26.55 -4.74 -11.98
C ILE A 767 27.54 -4.55 -13.13
N LYS A 768 27.03 -4.22 -14.32
CA LYS A 768 27.86 -3.97 -15.51
C LYS A 768 28.79 -2.78 -15.31
N LEU A 769 28.29 -1.68 -14.73
CA LEU A 769 29.11 -0.52 -14.43
C LEU A 769 30.30 -0.88 -13.54
N PHE A 770 30.09 -1.60 -12.44
CA PHE A 770 31.15 -2.00 -11.51
C PHE A 770 32.18 -2.94 -12.17
N SER A 771 31.72 -3.98 -12.85
CA SER A 771 32.58 -4.96 -13.51
C SER A 771 33.46 -4.33 -14.59
N GLU A 772 32.86 -3.53 -15.49
CA GLU A 772 33.60 -2.88 -16.59
C GLU A 772 34.57 -1.81 -16.06
N SER A 773 34.20 -1.10 -14.99
CA SER A 773 35.10 -0.16 -14.31
C SER A 773 36.35 -0.86 -13.76
N ALA A 774 36.17 -2.04 -13.14
CA ALA A 774 37.28 -2.83 -12.62
C ALA A 774 38.14 -3.47 -13.73
N ASN A 775 37.52 -3.90 -14.83
CA ASN A 775 38.23 -4.39 -16.03
C ASN A 775 39.15 -3.32 -16.62
N LEU A 776 38.67 -2.07 -16.73
CA LEU A 776 39.47 -0.95 -17.20
C LEU A 776 40.62 -0.63 -16.23
N GLU A 777 40.37 -0.69 -14.92
CA GLU A 777 41.39 -0.46 -13.91
C GLU A 777 42.52 -1.50 -13.95
N LEU A 778 42.22 -2.78 -14.21
CA LEU A 778 43.25 -3.81 -14.36
C LEU A 778 44.20 -3.58 -15.55
N GLN A 779 43.79 -2.79 -16.54
CA GLN A 779 44.61 -2.45 -17.71
C GLN A 779 45.53 -1.26 -17.47
N GLU A 780 45.36 -0.53 -16.36
CA GLU A 780 46.21 0.60 -15.99
C GLU A 780 47.60 0.13 -15.52
N LYS A 781 48.62 0.95 -15.79
CA LYS A 781 50.02 0.59 -15.51
C LYS A 781 50.42 0.77 -14.04
N ASP A 782 49.73 1.63 -13.33
CA ASP A 782 49.94 1.97 -11.93
C ASP A 782 48.61 1.83 -11.15
N ASN A 783 48.69 1.72 -9.82
CA ASN A 783 47.51 1.66 -8.95
C ASN A 783 47.24 3.04 -8.31
N PRO A 784 45.97 3.42 -8.15
CA PRO A 784 45.62 4.62 -7.39
C PRO A 784 45.98 4.44 -5.91
N LYS A 785 46.35 5.55 -5.25
CA LYS A 785 46.83 5.52 -3.86
C LYS A 785 45.72 5.52 -2.80
N ASP A 786 44.57 6.10 -3.13
CA ASP A 786 43.49 6.45 -2.19
C ASP A 786 42.17 5.70 -2.45
N ARG A 787 42.12 4.83 -3.46
CA ARG A 787 40.92 4.12 -3.93
C ARG A 787 41.30 2.84 -4.66
N LEU A 788 40.34 1.99 -5.03
CA LEU A 788 40.56 0.81 -5.86
C LEU A 788 40.49 1.11 -7.36
N ILE A 789 39.51 1.90 -7.78
CA ILE A 789 39.19 2.24 -9.17
C ILE A 789 39.23 3.76 -9.34
N ARG A 790 39.94 4.25 -10.36
CA ARG A 790 40.01 5.67 -10.69
C ARG A 790 38.68 6.16 -11.26
N SER A 791 38.27 7.38 -10.90
CA SER A 791 37.02 7.99 -11.37
C SER A 791 36.90 8.04 -12.90
N LYS A 792 38.02 8.17 -13.62
CA LYS A 792 38.05 8.14 -15.09
C LYS A 792 37.59 6.80 -15.66
N ASN A 793 37.86 5.68 -14.99
CA ASN A 793 37.55 4.35 -15.50
C ASN A 793 36.06 4.00 -15.38
N ILE A 794 35.38 4.50 -14.34
CA ILE A 794 33.92 4.39 -14.26
C ILE A 794 33.18 5.33 -15.21
N GLU A 795 33.69 6.54 -15.44
CA GLU A 795 33.19 7.44 -16.50
C GLU A 795 33.32 6.77 -17.89
N LYS A 796 34.48 6.18 -18.18
CA LYS A 796 34.75 5.48 -19.42
C LYS A 796 33.91 4.21 -19.57
N ALA A 797 33.72 3.43 -18.50
CA ALA A 797 32.84 2.26 -18.50
C ALA A 797 31.39 2.63 -18.85
N LEU A 798 30.90 3.75 -18.31
CA LEU A 798 29.56 4.27 -18.64
C LEU A 798 29.44 4.62 -20.13
N GLU A 799 30.42 5.34 -20.67
CA GLU A 799 30.44 5.80 -22.06
C GLU A 799 30.61 4.66 -23.08
N GLU A 800 31.56 3.75 -22.85
CA GLU A 800 31.97 2.74 -23.84
C GLU A 800 31.20 1.41 -23.72
N ASN A 801 30.70 1.04 -22.53
CA ASN A 801 30.17 -0.31 -22.27
C ASN A 801 28.72 -0.32 -21.77
N VAL A 802 28.35 0.54 -20.81
CA VAL A 802 27.04 0.51 -20.16
C VAL A 802 25.99 1.17 -21.05
N SER A 803 26.21 2.43 -21.46
CA SER A 803 25.22 3.18 -22.24
C SER A 803 24.93 2.55 -23.62
N PRO A 804 25.92 2.10 -24.40
CA PRO A 804 25.66 1.40 -25.67
C PRO A 804 24.88 0.10 -25.51
N ALA A 805 25.12 -0.64 -24.42
CA ALA A 805 24.40 -1.88 -24.17
C ALA A 805 22.95 -1.63 -23.75
N GLN A 806 22.69 -0.59 -22.96
CA GLN A 806 21.32 -0.23 -22.60
C GLN A 806 20.51 0.20 -23.84
N VAL A 807 21.12 0.95 -24.76
CA VAL A 807 20.47 1.32 -26.03
C VAL A 807 20.24 0.10 -26.92
N GLN A 808 21.16 -0.87 -26.94
CA GLN A 808 20.96 -2.12 -27.65
C GLN A 808 19.78 -2.92 -27.08
N GLU A 809 19.63 -2.98 -25.76
CA GLU A 809 18.48 -3.61 -25.11
C GLU A 809 17.16 -2.91 -25.47
N LEU A 810 17.15 -1.56 -25.59
CA LEU A 810 15.99 -0.80 -26.07
C LEU A 810 15.63 -1.10 -27.53
N ARG A 811 16.62 -1.28 -28.42
CA ARG A 811 16.37 -1.65 -29.82
C ARG A 811 15.67 -3.00 -29.94
N GLU A 812 16.11 -3.97 -29.14
CA GLU A 812 15.47 -5.29 -29.08
C GLU A 812 14.05 -5.23 -28.50
N GLU A 813 13.82 -4.27 -27.60
CA GLU A 813 12.57 -4.14 -26.86
C GLU A 813 11.49 -3.38 -27.60
N TYR A 814 11.87 -2.33 -28.33
CA TYR A 814 10.97 -1.47 -29.12
C TYR A 814 11.43 -1.44 -30.58
N PRO A 815 11.24 -2.53 -31.36
CA PRO A 815 11.62 -2.57 -32.77
C PRO A 815 10.99 -1.45 -33.60
N GLU A 816 9.79 -1.00 -33.23
CA GLU A 816 9.10 0.11 -33.86
C GLU A 816 9.83 1.46 -33.68
N LEU A 817 10.68 1.60 -32.65
CA LEU A 817 11.48 2.79 -32.40
C LEU A 817 12.90 2.69 -32.97
N GLN A 818 13.23 1.60 -33.66
CA GLN A 818 14.58 1.35 -34.17
C GLN A 818 15.08 2.47 -35.09
N ASN A 819 14.22 2.97 -35.98
CA ASN A 819 14.53 4.10 -36.88
C ASN A 819 14.95 5.34 -36.08
N VAL A 820 14.24 5.63 -34.98
CA VAL A 820 14.55 6.76 -34.08
C VAL A 820 15.88 6.53 -33.37
N PHE A 821 16.12 5.36 -32.78
CA PHE A 821 17.37 5.07 -32.05
C PHE A 821 18.62 5.11 -32.94
N ASP A 822 18.49 4.75 -34.22
CA ASP A 822 19.63 4.70 -35.14
C ASP A 822 19.92 6.06 -35.79
N ASN A 823 18.89 6.86 -36.06
CA ASN A 823 19.00 8.04 -36.93
C ASN A 823 18.76 9.39 -36.24
N LEU A 824 18.16 9.44 -35.05
CA LEU A 824 17.83 10.71 -34.37
C LEU A 824 19.06 11.61 -34.16
N TYR A 825 20.23 11.04 -33.86
CA TYR A 825 21.47 11.80 -33.74
C TYR A 825 21.86 12.53 -35.03
N ASN A 826 21.62 11.92 -36.19
CA ASN A 826 22.01 12.47 -37.50
C ASN A 826 21.09 13.62 -37.95
N THR A 827 19.87 13.69 -37.41
CA THR A 827 18.86 14.68 -37.82
C THR A 827 18.82 15.90 -36.90
N VAL A 828 19.39 15.81 -35.69
CA VAL A 828 19.50 16.92 -34.72
C VAL A 828 20.72 17.81 -35.04
N PRO A 829 20.57 19.15 -35.19
CA PRO A 829 21.63 20.04 -35.70
C PRO A 829 22.97 20.03 -34.95
N ASP A 830 22.96 19.80 -33.64
CA ASP A 830 24.15 19.87 -32.77
C ASP A 830 24.57 18.53 -32.17
N GLY A 831 23.80 17.45 -32.36
CA GLY A 831 24.03 16.14 -31.75
C GLY A 831 24.19 16.19 -30.21
N ARG A 832 23.51 17.13 -29.54
CA ARG A 832 23.68 17.42 -28.11
C ARG A 832 22.36 17.34 -27.34
N SER A 833 22.44 16.80 -26.13
CA SER A 833 21.36 16.83 -25.12
C SER A 833 21.72 17.85 -24.04
N PRO A 834 20.78 18.67 -23.54
CA PRO A 834 19.36 18.72 -23.90
C PRO A 834 19.07 19.50 -25.19
N MET A 835 18.00 19.10 -25.90
CA MET A 835 17.55 19.66 -27.18
C MET A 835 16.29 20.51 -27.02
N ASN A 836 16.06 21.48 -27.92
CA ASN A 836 14.84 22.30 -27.89
C ASN A 836 13.68 21.56 -28.59
N GLU A 837 12.43 21.85 -28.23
CA GLU A 837 11.22 21.26 -28.83
C GLU A 837 11.22 21.32 -30.37
N LYS A 838 11.46 22.51 -30.94
CA LYS A 838 11.52 22.68 -32.41
C LYS A 838 12.62 21.86 -33.09
N ASP A 839 13.75 21.68 -32.43
CA ASP A 839 14.87 20.91 -33.01
C ASP A 839 14.53 19.41 -33.03
N LEU A 840 13.81 18.93 -32.01
CA LEU A 840 13.32 17.55 -31.91
C LEU A 840 12.17 17.29 -32.88
N GLU A 841 11.18 18.19 -32.97
CA GLU A 841 10.07 18.08 -33.92
C GLU A 841 10.57 17.99 -35.36
N ASN A 842 11.44 18.93 -35.76
CA ASN A 842 12.06 18.92 -37.10
C ASN A 842 12.91 17.66 -37.35
N ALA A 843 13.55 17.11 -36.31
CA ALA A 843 14.36 15.91 -36.42
C ALA A 843 13.49 14.66 -36.62
N LEU A 844 12.33 14.58 -35.95
CA LEU A 844 11.36 13.49 -36.09
C LEU A 844 10.59 13.57 -37.41
N GLU A 845 10.22 14.77 -37.87
CA GLU A 845 9.61 14.97 -39.19
C GLU A 845 10.53 14.50 -40.32
N LYS A 846 11.85 14.74 -40.22
CA LYS A 846 12.85 14.23 -41.17
C LYS A 846 12.98 12.70 -41.18
N LEU A 847 12.55 12.04 -40.11
CA LEU A 847 12.53 10.58 -39.99
C LEU A 847 11.19 9.96 -40.43
N GLU A 848 10.25 10.79 -40.90
CA GLU A 848 8.87 10.39 -41.23
C GLU A 848 8.08 9.84 -40.03
N GLU A 849 8.46 10.26 -38.81
CA GLU A 849 7.83 9.82 -37.56
C GLU A 849 6.88 10.87 -36.99
N ASN A 850 5.81 10.44 -36.31
CA ASN A 850 4.89 11.36 -35.63
C ASN A 850 5.52 11.90 -34.33
N SER A 851 5.86 13.19 -34.33
CA SER A 851 6.53 13.85 -33.20
C SER A 851 5.83 13.64 -31.85
N ASN A 852 4.52 13.89 -31.78
CA ASN A 852 3.79 13.79 -30.52
C ASN A 852 3.77 12.36 -29.98
N GLU A 853 3.55 11.38 -30.86
CA GLU A 853 3.49 9.97 -30.47
C GLU A 853 4.84 9.45 -29.99
N ILE A 854 5.93 9.78 -30.70
CA ILE A 854 7.27 9.35 -30.34
C ILE A 854 7.76 10.04 -29.08
N VAL A 855 7.49 11.34 -28.88
CA VAL A 855 7.88 12.06 -27.66
C VAL A 855 7.20 11.45 -26.43
N VAL A 856 5.91 11.12 -26.52
CA VAL A 856 5.18 10.42 -25.45
C VAL A 856 5.80 9.04 -25.22
N LYS A 857 6.02 8.24 -26.27
CA LYS A 857 6.63 6.90 -26.16
C LYS A 857 8.02 6.94 -25.52
N LEU A 858 8.90 7.85 -25.94
CA LEU A 858 10.25 7.99 -25.39
C LEU A 858 10.25 8.49 -23.94
N SER A 859 9.26 9.29 -23.56
CA SER A 859 9.07 9.73 -22.18
C SER A 859 8.57 8.59 -21.29
N ASP A 860 7.60 7.80 -21.78
CA ASP A 860 7.07 6.63 -21.07
C ASP A 860 8.16 5.61 -20.75
N ILE A 861 9.04 5.32 -21.71
CA ILE A 861 10.11 4.32 -21.57
C ILE A 861 11.36 4.86 -20.85
N GLY A 862 11.33 6.11 -20.35
CA GLY A 862 12.42 6.65 -19.54
C GLY A 862 13.62 7.20 -20.31
N VAL A 863 13.53 7.35 -21.63
CA VAL A 863 14.65 7.83 -22.50
C VAL A 863 14.68 9.35 -22.61
N LEU A 864 13.52 10.00 -22.49
CA LEU A 864 13.37 11.44 -22.70
C LEU A 864 12.65 12.10 -21.51
N LYS A 865 13.06 13.32 -21.15
CA LYS A 865 12.41 14.13 -20.11
C LYS A 865 12.18 15.56 -20.58
N GLU A 866 10.94 16.02 -20.51
CA GLU A 866 10.65 17.43 -20.67
C GLU A 866 11.07 18.20 -19.40
N TYR A 867 11.76 19.33 -19.58
CA TYR A 867 11.98 20.28 -18.51
C TYR A 867 11.95 21.72 -19.04
N LYS A 868 11.50 22.65 -18.19
CA LYS A 868 11.45 24.07 -18.49
C LYS A 868 12.70 24.75 -17.97
N ALA A 869 13.46 25.40 -18.85
CA ALA A 869 14.65 26.14 -18.46
C ALA A 869 14.27 27.53 -17.92
N TYR A 870 14.49 27.78 -16.63
CA TYR A 870 14.38 29.14 -16.06
C TYR A 870 15.54 30.02 -16.56
N SER A 871 15.25 30.92 -17.49
CA SER A 871 16.15 32.04 -17.79
C SER A 871 16.01 33.10 -16.70
N LYS A 872 17.09 33.38 -15.96
CA LYS A 872 17.13 34.47 -14.96
C LYS A 872 16.86 35.88 -15.56
N THR A 873 16.77 36.02 -16.88
CA THR A 873 16.77 37.33 -17.57
C THR A 873 15.62 37.57 -18.56
N LYS A 874 14.61 36.68 -18.66
CA LYS A 874 13.44 36.94 -19.53
C LYS A 874 12.13 36.63 -18.79
N THR A 875 11.24 37.63 -18.76
CA THR A 875 9.91 37.57 -18.14
C THR A 875 8.86 36.84 -18.98
N ASN A 876 9.15 36.47 -20.24
CA ASN A 876 8.22 35.72 -21.10
C ASN A 876 9.02 34.88 -22.11
N ASN A 877 9.22 33.59 -21.80
CA ASN A 877 9.27 32.42 -22.69
C ASN A 877 10.03 31.28 -21.99
N GLU A 878 9.27 30.34 -21.45
CA GLU A 878 9.76 29.04 -21.00
C GLU A 878 9.90 28.14 -22.23
N ASP A 879 11.02 28.21 -22.94
CA ASP A 879 11.25 27.30 -24.06
C ASP A 879 11.41 25.87 -23.51
N LYS A 880 10.53 24.96 -23.95
CA LYS A 880 10.57 23.55 -23.59
C LYS A 880 11.84 22.89 -24.11
N ARG A 881 12.49 22.10 -23.25
CA ARG A 881 13.68 21.34 -23.60
C ARG A 881 13.52 19.88 -23.21
N PHE A 882 14.13 19.02 -24.00
CA PHE A 882 14.13 17.58 -23.82
C PHE A 882 15.53 17.08 -23.46
N HIS A 883 15.63 16.38 -22.34
CA HIS A 883 16.87 15.80 -21.84
C HIS A 883 16.88 14.28 -22.04
N ILE A 884 17.99 13.79 -22.59
CA ILE A 884 18.36 12.36 -22.61
C ILE A 884 19.37 12.14 -21.47
N PRO A 885 19.13 11.20 -20.53
CA PRO A 885 20.00 10.93 -19.40
C PRO A 885 21.26 10.18 -19.84
N ASP A 886 22.31 10.24 -19.01
CA ASP A 886 23.63 9.70 -19.34
C ASP A 886 23.60 8.18 -19.61
N LEU A 887 22.64 7.48 -19.02
CA LEU A 887 22.35 6.06 -19.28
C LEU A 887 22.16 5.76 -20.78
N TYR A 888 21.50 6.62 -21.55
CA TYR A 888 21.25 6.40 -22.98
C TYR A 888 22.05 7.34 -23.90
N LEU A 889 22.61 8.42 -23.33
CA LEU A 889 23.23 9.51 -24.06
C LEU A 889 24.33 9.05 -25.03
N TYR A 890 25.31 8.29 -24.52
CA TYR A 890 26.48 7.88 -25.28
C TYR A 890 26.14 6.75 -26.27
N GLY A 891 25.25 5.83 -25.88
CA GLY A 891 24.75 4.76 -26.75
C GLY A 891 23.97 5.30 -27.97
N LEU A 892 23.25 6.41 -27.81
CA LEU A 892 22.60 7.17 -28.89
C LEU A 892 23.54 8.13 -29.62
N LYS A 893 24.84 8.13 -29.28
CA LYS A 893 25.90 8.99 -29.85
C LYS A 893 25.78 10.49 -29.54
N PHE A 894 24.86 10.89 -28.65
CA PHE A 894 24.70 12.29 -28.24
C PHE A 894 25.83 12.72 -27.29
N LYS A 895 26.07 14.04 -27.24
CA LYS A 895 27.02 14.66 -26.29
C LYS A 895 26.30 15.59 -25.33
N ARG A 896 26.84 15.73 -24.11
CA ARG A 896 26.29 16.65 -23.11
C ARG A 896 26.55 18.11 -23.52
N LYS A 897 25.52 18.95 -23.52
CA LYS A 897 25.68 20.40 -23.66
C LYS A 897 26.12 20.94 -22.29
N GLY A 898 27.39 21.30 -22.15
CA GLY A 898 27.86 21.99 -20.94
C GLY A 898 27.04 23.26 -20.72
N THR A 899 26.65 23.53 -19.48
CA THR A 899 26.15 24.85 -19.07
C THR A 899 27.22 25.87 -19.40
N ARG A 900 27.04 26.61 -20.49
CA ARG A 900 27.69 27.91 -20.69
C ARG A 900 26.87 28.96 -19.97
#